data_AF-A0A3A0B682-F1
#
_entry.id   AF-A0A3A0B682-F1
#
_cell.length_a   1.000
_cell.length_b   1.000
_cell.length_c   1.000
_cell.angle_alpha   90.00
_cell.angle_beta   90.00
_cell.angle_gamma   90.00
#
_symmetry.space_group_name_H-M   'P 1'
#
loop_
_entity.id
_entity.type
_entity.pdbx_description
1 polymer ?
#
loop_
_entity_poly.entity_id
_entity_poly.type
_entity_poly.pdbx_seq_one_letter_code
_entity_poly.pdbx_strand_id
1 'polypeptide(L)'
;MADKQTKYFVGFDVGSTTVKAIVVDVVTDEIVWSDYQRHDTKQPEKALEFFQRIESDLEIKKPDELRVFITGSGGANIGKYVGAKFVQEVNAVSLAVEKLYPNTGSVIELGGQDAKIIIFKDDPETSRKKKIPSMNDKCAGGTGAVIDKINAKLKIPADKLCQMGYLGLKLHPVAGKCGVFAESDINGLQKSGVPAEELMASLFESIIQQNISVLTRGHTLRPEVLLLGGPNTYIKGMQECWKYNIPLIWEERKVQLPEGVAPVELIKAPENAQYFAAIGAVEFGKDEGEEVGIYSGWQGLEHYINVGREIEKKTLSGGSNKGLYQSEEELEEFKREYTIRKFKPAEFSKGQLVQGFIGIDGGSTSTKAALLSLDNEVLVKAYQLSKGNPIEDTMEIIGKIQKQIEDQGAILEVLGVGTTGYAKDILKDVLKADVALVETVAHTQAGLHYYPDTDVICDVGGQDIKIIILHRGRVVDFKLNTQCSAGNGYFLQSTAQSFGFEVEKYADIAFTARAYPRFGYGCAVFMQSDIVDFQRQGWKPEEIMAGLANVLPKNIWLYVSQIPNLAKLGSNFVFQGGTQHNLAAVKTQVDFIKERFTGSGVEPKIFVHKHTGEAGAIGCAIEACRLYKIGHRTDFIGLDKVSKIIFKTTRNEDTRCYFCKNKCLRTFIDVKTEIEKGKTYDEVKNAFINKKEFSDDEIVNPNSKVPMAGDTKRLIIATCEKGTVEDIGSMKDIKKGLDEIKKLNPNIVDEAAKLAWCSWKPEVFNPQIDEPKGIFVSGSKRREYVKRKELIENRKNIVIGIPRVLNMYQHNPFFTAYFEALGIMPGNFVYSDYTTEELYKAGAKRGSIDPCYPSKVAIPHVHNLLYVKSKRKKIDFIFSPIVDNMPSELEYAQAHNACPTITATMGVVKAAFTKEGDLFKEFGVEYVSPFIQLNSEHLTARQLFQAFKDRFGLSEDENNFAVAEGYKAYNKFVNSLKERSLEVLREIEREGKIGIVVLARPYHNDPGINHEILEEFQKLGYPVFYQDALPTNPEILDELFGDEVRAGNIKSPFDISDVWKNSYSENTSRKIWAAKYTTRHPNLVALELSSFKCGHDAPIYTIIQEIVERSGTPYFSFKDIDENKPSGAIKIRVETISYFLKRYREDMVQKRKKVQQIEEKLKAMEEKMRSNYLQKEKRDIFSYPEKITVTNGSKQITIDD
;
A
#
# COMPACT_ATOMS: atom_id res chain seq x y z
N MET A 1 -1.83 55.80 -42.11
CA MET A 1 -2.81 54.72 -42.00
C MET A 1 -2.70 53.90 -43.27
N ALA A 2 -2.00 52.77 -43.21
CA ALA A 2 -1.86 51.83 -44.31
C ALA A 2 -2.01 50.42 -43.71
N ASP A 3 -3.11 49.75 -44.09
CA ASP A 3 -3.23 48.30 -44.27
C ASP A 3 -2.80 47.36 -43.13
N LYS A 4 -3.18 47.67 -41.87
CA LYS A 4 -3.25 46.67 -40.81
C LYS A 4 -4.62 46.00 -40.87
N GLN A 5 -4.77 44.97 -41.70
CA GLN A 5 -5.99 44.17 -41.66
C GLN A 5 -5.60 42.73 -41.35
N THR A 6 -5.68 42.37 -40.06
CA THR A 6 -5.62 40.97 -39.63
C THR A 6 -6.67 40.19 -40.42
N LYS A 7 -6.24 39.12 -41.10
CA LYS A 7 -7.11 38.27 -41.90
C LYS A 7 -7.56 37.03 -41.14
N TYR A 8 -6.70 36.51 -40.26
CA TYR A 8 -6.97 35.27 -39.56
C TYR A 8 -6.61 35.32 -38.07
N PHE A 9 -7.42 34.62 -37.28
CA PHE A 9 -7.11 34.25 -35.90
C PHE A 9 -6.58 32.82 -35.84
N VAL A 10 -5.45 32.63 -35.17
CA VAL A 10 -4.87 31.30 -34.95
C VAL A 10 -5.07 30.92 -33.49
N GLY A 11 -5.85 29.86 -33.27
CA GLY A 11 -5.94 29.19 -31.99
C GLY A 11 -4.90 28.09 -31.94
N PHE A 12 -3.95 28.17 -31.03
CA PHE A 12 -2.83 27.24 -30.98
C PHE A 12 -2.77 26.57 -29.60
N ASP A 13 -2.85 25.25 -29.52
CA ASP A 13 -2.74 24.51 -28.26
C ASP A 13 -1.52 23.58 -28.30
N VAL A 14 -0.53 23.89 -27.46
CA VAL A 14 0.63 23.04 -27.22
C VAL A 14 0.37 22.22 -25.96
N GLY A 15 -0.29 21.08 -26.16
CA GLY A 15 -0.56 20.09 -25.12
C GLY A 15 0.68 19.27 -24.75
N SER A 16 0.57 18.42 -23.74
CA SER A 16 1.68 17.60 -23.23
C SER A 16 2.10 16.42 -24.13
N THR A 17 1.23 16.01 -25.06
CA THR A 17 1.47 14.91 -26.01
C THR A 17 1.27 15.31 -27.47
N THR A 18 0.53 16.40 -27.71
CA THR A 18 0.10 16.83 -29.04
C THR A 18 0.23 18.33 -29.22
N VAL A 19 0.51 18.76 -30.44
CA VAL A 19 0.32 20.13 -30.91
C VAL A 19 -0.92 20.13 -31.81
N LYS A 20 -1.80 21.08 -31.59
CA LYS A 20 -3.01 21.23 -32.40
C LYS A 20 -3.30 22.71 -32.60
N ALA A 21 -3.79 23.05 -33.77
CA ALA A 21 -4.13 24.42 -34.08
C ALA A 21 -5.32 24.49 -35.02
N ILE A 22 -6.02 25.62 -34.93
CA ILE A 22 -7.07 26.02 -35.87
C ILE A 22 -6.75 27.42 -36.37
N VAL A 23 -7.20 27.72 -37.58
CA VAL A 23 -7.19 29.07 -38.14
C VAL A 23 -8.61 29.44 -38.50
N VAL A 24 -9.06 30.59 -38.00
CA VAL A 24 -10.40 31.14 -38.19
C VAL A 24 -10.30 32.40 -39.03
N ASP A 25 -11.11 32.49 -40.08
CA ASP A 25 -11.23 33.70 -40.88
C ASP A 25 -11.99 34.79 -40.11
N VAL A 26 -11.41 35.99 -40.05
CA VAL A 26 -11.96 37.09 -39.23
C VAL A 26 -13.32 37.58 -39.76
N VAL A 27 -13.61 37.39 -41.05
CA VAL A 27 -14.83 37.85 -41.70
C VAL A 27 -15.94 36.80 -41.63
N THR A 28 -15.63 35.55 -41.99
CA THR A 28 -16.65 34.48 -42.03
C THR A 28 -16.88 33.82 -40.67
N ASP A 29 -15.92 33.94 -39.77
CA ASP A 29 -15.87 33.23 -38.48
C ASP A 29 -15.83 31.69 -38.62
N GLU A 30 -15.40 31.20 -39.79
CA GLU A 30 -15.27 29.77 -40.07
C GLU A 30 -13.84 29.28 -39.87
N ILE A 31 -13.70 28.02 -39.42
CA ILE A 31 -12.40 27.34 -39.34
C ILE A 31 -11.97 26.97 -40.77
N VAL A 32 -10.95 27.66 -41.28
CA VAL A 32 -10.41 27.47 -42.64
C VAL A 32 -9.20 26.52 -42.68
N TRP A 33 -8.56 26.29 -41.53
CA TRP A 33 -7.45 25.35 -41.41
C TRP A 33 -7.47 24.70 -40.03
N SER A 34 -7.16 23.41 -39.94
CA SER A 34 -6.96 22.73 -38.66
C SER A 34 -6.02 21.53 -38.80
N ASP A 35 -5.22 21.26 -37.78
CA ASP A 35 -4.42 20.04 -37.70
C ASP A 35 -4.20 19.63 -36.23
N TYR A 36 -4.05 18.32 -36.02
CA TYR A 36 -3.83 17.68 -34.72
C TYR A 36 -2.74 16.63 -34.87
N GLN A 37 -1.57 16.86 -34.29
CA GLN A 37 -0.44 15.93 -34.40
C GLN A 37 0.22 15.64 -33.06
N ARG A 38 0.71 14.40 -32.92
CA ARG A 38 1.66 14.07 -31.85
C ARG A 38 2.99 14.77 -32.12
N HIS A 39 3.59 15.32 -31.06
CA HIS A 39 4.87 16.00 -31.17
C HIS A 39 6.06 15.10 -30.82
N ASP A 40 5.83 13.87 -30.33
CA ASP A 40 6.87 12.89 -29.96
C ASP A 40 8.05 13.51 -29.21
N THR A 41 7.70 14.20 -28.11
CA THR A 41 8.62 14.96 -27.22
C THR A 41 9.38 16.15 -27.84
N LYS A 42 9.08 16.52 -29.09
CA LYS A 42 9.65 17.65 -29.84
C LYS A 42 8.66 18.80 -30.05
N GLN A 43 8.17 19.38 -28.95
CA GLN A 43 7.14 20.42 -29.01
C GLN A 43 7.55 21.66 -29.82
N PRO A 44 8.71 22.30 -29.58
CA PRO A 44 9.10 23.49 -30.34
C PRO A 44 9.27 23.20 -31.84
N GLU A 45 9.86 22.05 -32.19
CA GLU A 45 10.04 21.63 -33.58
C GLU A 45 8.70 21.36 -34.27
N LYS A 46 7.78 20.67 -33.59
CA LYS A 46 6.44 20.41 -34.13
C LYS A 46 5.62 21.71 -34.23
N ALA A 47 5.76 22.63 -33.28
CA ALA A 47 5.12 23.94 -33.37
C ALA A 47 5.69 24.78 -34.52
N LEU A 48 7.01 24.75 -34.73
CA LEU A 48 7.67 25.36 -35.88
C LEU A 48 7.11 24.83 -37.21
N GLU A 49 7.01 23.50 -37.34
CA GLU A 49 6.41 22.85 -38.52
C GLU A 49 4.97 23.33 -38.77
N PHE A 50 4.15 23.44 -37.71
CA PHE A 50 2.78 23.95 -37.82
C PHE A 50 2.74 25.40 -38.30
N PHE A 51 3.55 26.29 -37.74
CA PHE A 51 3.58 27.68 -38.19
C PHE A 51 4.04 27.83 -39.65
N GLN A 52 5.06 27.07 -40.06
CA GLN A 52 5.53 27.05 -41.46
C GLN A 52 4.43 26.56 -42.41
N ARG A 53 3.67 25.53 -42.01
CA ARG A 53 2.54 25.03 -42.79
C ARG A 53 1.38 26.00 -42.84
N ILE A 54 1.02 26.65 -41.73
CA ILE A 54 -0.03 27.69 -41.72
C ILE A 54 0.34 28.83 -42.68
N GLU A 55 1.59 29.31 -42.66
CA GLU A 55 2.03 30.35 -43.59
C GLU A 55 1.97 29.88 -45.06
N SER A 56 2.41 28.65 -45.33
CA SER A 56 2.44 28.07 -46.68
C SER A 56 1.05 27.77 -47.23
N ASP A 57 0.21 27.08 -46.46
CA ASP A 57 -1.10 26.59 -46.88
C ASP A 57 -2.11 27.74 -47.09
N LEU A 58 -1.97 28.84 -46.33
CA LEU A 58 -2.83 30.03 -46.41
C LEU A 58 -2.20 31.21 -47.18
N GLU A 59 -1.04 31.00 -47.80
CA GLU A 59 -0.29 32.00 -48.57
C GLU A 59 -0.08 33.34 -47.82
N ILE A 60 0.30 33.26 -46.54
CA ILE A 60 0.50 34.43 -45.67
C ILE A 60 1.72 35.23 -46.14
N LYS A 61 1.50 36.49 -46.55
CA LYS A 61 2.58 37.35 -47.09
C LYS A 61 3.25 38.22 -46.04
N LYS A 62 2.51 38.60 -45.00
CA LYS A 62 3.04 39.37 -43.87
C LYS A 62 2.60 38.74 -42.53
N PRO A 63 3.50 38.66 -41.53
CA PRO A 63 3.15 38.10 -40.22
C PRO A 63 1.97 38.79 -39.52
N ASP A 64 1.76 40.10 -39.74
CA ASP A 64 0.67 40.87 -39.13
C ASP A 64 -0.72 40.59 -39.72
N GLU A 65 -0.80 39.75 -40.76
CA GLU A 65 -2.07 39.16 -41.23
C GLU A 65 -2.63 38.13 -40.22
N LEU A 66 -1.81 37.65 -39.27
CA LEU A 66 -2.18 36.67 -38.25
C LEU A 66 -2.17 37.27 -36.84
N ARG A 67 -3.22 36.97 -36.07
CA ARG A 67 -3.21 37.11 -34.61
C ARG A 67 -3.24 35.72 -33.97
N VAL A 68 -2.23 35.40 -33.17
CA VAL A 68 -2.03 34.07 -32.57
C VAL A 68 -2.32 34.10 -31.07
N PHE A 69 -3.23 33.24 -30.66
CA PHE A 69 -3.61 33.02 -29.27
C PHE A 69 -3.26 31.58 -28.90
N ILE A 70 -2.34 31.44 -27.95
CA ILE A 70 -1.72 30.16 -27.63
C ILE A 70 -2.10 29.69 -26.23
N THR A 71 -2.39 28.39 -26.08
CA THR A 71 -2.74 27.77 -24.80
C THR A 71 -2.01 26.43 -24.61
N GLY A 72 -2.38 25.70 -23.57
CA GLY A 72 -1.81 24.41 -23.21
C GLY A 72 -0.50 24.49 -22.44
N SER A 73 -0.06 23.35 -21.93
CA SER A 73 1.13 23.20 -21.07
C SER A 73 2.45 23.69 -21.67
N GLY A 74 2.56 23.80 -23.00
CA GLY A 74 3.72 24.36 -23.71
C GLY A 74 3.51 25.72 -24.32
N GLY A 75 2.29 26.25 -24.27
CA GLY A 75 1.93 27.47 -24.97
C GLY A 75 2.72 28.69 -24.50
N ALA A 76 2.90 28.83 -23.18
CA ALA A 76 3.63 29.98 -22.61
C ALA A 76 5.11 30.03 -23.05
N ASN A 77 5.77 28.87 -23.15
CA ASN A 77 7.19 28.83 -23.54
C ASN A 77 7.37 29.09 -25.04
N ILE A 78 6.49 28.58 -25.89
CA ILE A 78 6.59 28.77 -27.35
C ILE A 78 6.09 30.16 -27.75
N GLY A 79 5.01 30.65 -27.12
CA GLY A 79 4.32 31.87 -27.51
C GLY A 79 5.20 33.12 -27.54
N LYS A 80 6.13 33.24 -26.57
CA LYS A 80 7.06 34.38 -26.48
C LYS A 80 8.00 34.51 -27.69
N TYR A 81 8.25 33.43 -28.43
CA TYR A 81 9.15 33.44 -29.60
C TYR A 81 8.44 33.80 -30.90
N VAL A 82 7.10 33.81 -30.90
CA VAL A 82 6.26 34.03 -32.08
C VAL A 82 5.28 35.19 -31.93
N GLY A 83 5.38 35.96 -30.84
CA GLY A 83 4.47 37.09 -30.56
C GLY A 83 3.06 36.68 -30.12
N ALA A 84 2.83 35.40 -29.83
CA ALA A 84 1.51 34.90 -29.46
C ALA A 84 1.10 35.30 -28.04
N LYS A 85 -0.19 35.61 -27.85
CA LYS A 85 -0.77 35.87 -26.53
C LYS A 85 -1.11 34.56 -25.85
N PHE A 86 -0.53 34.31 -24.67
CA PHE A 86 -0.88 33.14 -23.87
C PHE A 86 -2.27 33.31 -23.23
N VAL A 87 -3.12 32.30 -23.40
CA VAL A 87 -4.47 32.18 -22.81
C VAL A 87 -4.49 30.98 -21.88
N GLN A 88 -4.97 31.17 -20.65
CA GLN A 88 -5.09 30.07 -19.69
C GLN A 88 -6.13 29.06 -20.19
N GLU A 89 -5.76 27.78 -20.23
CA GLU A 89 -6.51 26.70 -20.89
C GLU A 89 -7.93 26.49 -20.35
N VAL A 90 -8.12 26.50 -19.02
CA VAL A 90 -9.46 26.35 -18.41
C VAL A 90 -10.36 27.53 -18.80
N ASN A 91 -9.80 28.73 -18.89
CA ASN A 91 -10.53 29.90 -19.36
C ASN A 91 -10.88 29.77 -20.85
N ALA A 92 -9.92 29.38 -21.69
CA ALA A 92 -10.15 29.14 -23.11
C ALA A 92 -11.28 28.13 -23.33
N VAL A 93 -11.19 26.94 -22.73
CA VAL A 93 -12.23 25.90 -22.85
C VAL A 93 -13.58 26.41 -22.34
N SER A 94 -13.61 27.17 -21.25
CA SER A 94 -14.86 27.75 -20.73
C SER A 94 -15.49 28.72 -21.74
N LEU A 95 -14.70 29.56 -22.40
CA LEU A 95 -15.20 30.52 -23.41
C LEU A 95 -15.76 29.79 -24.64
N ALA A 96 -15.06 28.78 -25.14
CA ALA A 96 -15.55 27.95 -26.25
C ALA A 96 -16.88 27.29 -25.90
N VAL A 97 -17.02 26.75 -24.69
CA VAL A 97 -18.24 26.09 -24.23
C VAL A 97 -19.38 27.09 -24.04
N GLU A 98 -19.13 28.24 -23.42
CA GLU A 98 -20.14 29.29 -23.24
C GLU A 98 -20.67 29.82 -24.58
N LYS A 99 -19.82 29.90 -25.61
CA LYS A 99 -20.18 30.37 -26.94
C LYS A 99 -20.92 29.32 -27.76
N LEU A 100 -20.36 28.10 -27.86
CA LEU A 100 -20.86 27.06 -28.76
C LEU A 100 -21.96 26.19 -28.14
N TYR A 101 -21.94 26.02 -26.82
CA TYR A 101 -22.85 25.14 -26.08
C TYR A 101 -23.33 25.81 -24.78
N PRO A 102 -24.07 26.92 -24.86
CA PRO A 102 -24.40 27.79 -23.72
C PRO A 102 -25.21 27.09 -22.62
N ASN A 103 -25.92 26.00 -22.93
CA ASN A 103 -26.73 25.26 -21.98
C ASN A 103 -25.93 24.23 -21.15
N THR A 104 -24.67 23.99 -21.50
CA THR A 104 -23.78 23.03 -20.81
C THR A 104 -23.76 23.27 -19.31
N GLY A 105 -24.04 22.22 -18.54
CA GLY A 105 -23.95 22.22 -17.08
C GLY A 105 -22.62 21.69 -16.57
N SER A 106 -21.95 20.82 -17.32
CA SER A 106 -20.64 20.28 -16.93
C SER A 106 -19.76 19.94 -18.13
N VAL A 107 -18.45 20.13 -17.97
CA VAL A 107 -17.44 19.78 -18.98
C VAL A 107 -16.48 18.78 -18.37
N ILE A 108 -16.14 17.75 -19.13
CA ILE A 108 -15.13 16.76 -18.78
C ILE A 108 -14.13 16.72 -19.93
N GLU A 109 -12.92 17.21 -19.68
CA GLU A 109 -11.83 17.17 -20.65
C GLU A 109 -10.77 16.17 -20.21
N LEU A 110 -10.42 15.23 -21.09
CA LEU A 110 -9.32 14.30 -20.87
C LEU A 110 -8.17 14.62 -21.82
N GLY A 111 -7.04 15.05 -21.25
CA GLY A 111 -5.79 15.31 -21.96
C GLY A 111 -4.80 14.15 -21.86
N GLY A 112 -3.59 14.37 -22.34
CA GLY A 112 -2.49 13.40 -22.23
C GLY A 112 -2.05 13.20 -20.78
N GLN A 113 -1.72 14.29 -20.08
CA GLN A 113 -1.20 14.25 -18.70
C GLN A 113 -2.15 14.88 -17.66
N ASP A 114 -3.21 15.55 -18.11
CA ASP A 114 -4.21 16.18 -17.24
C ASP A 114 -5.63 15.76 -17.61
N ALA A 115 -6.54 15.98 -16.67
CA ALA A 115 -7.96 15.76 -16.74
C ALA A 115 -8.66 16.90 -16.00
N LYS A 116 -9.71 17.45 -16.60
CA LYS A 116 -10.37 18.66 -16.12
C LYS A 116 -11.87 18.43 -16.02
N ILE A 117 -12.46 18.88 -14.92
CA ILE A 117 -13.92 18.97 -14.77
C ILE A 117 -14.28 20.42 -14.47
N ILE A 118 -15.20 20.98 -15.24
CA ILE A 118 -15.75 22.32 -14.99
C ILE A 118 -17.25 22.18 -14.76
N ILE A 119 -17.73 22.59 -13.60
CA ILE A 119 -19.17 22.62 -13.29
C ILE A 119 -19.65 24.07 -13.38
N PHE A 120 -20.67 24.30 -14.20
CA PHE A 120 -21.30 25.60 -14.37
C PHE A 120 -22.54 25.67 -13.48
N LYS A 121 -22.50 26.55 -12.48
CA LYS A 121 -23.59 26.77 -11.55
C LYS A 121 -24.11 28.20 -11.68
N ASP A 122 -25.41 28.37 -11.81
CA ASP A 122 -26.00 29.71 -11.83
C ASP A 122 -25.75 30.41 -10.49
N ASP A 123 -25.23 31.63 -10.57
CA ASP A 123 -25.08 32.51 -9.43
C ASP A 123 -26.43 33.22 -9.17
N PRO A 124 -27.08 32.98 -8.02
CA PRO A 124 -28.36 33.59 -7.69
C PRO A 124 -28.30 35.12 -7.65
N GLU A 125 -27.14 35.72 -7.38
CA GLU A 125 -26.99 37.18 -7.22
C GLU A 125 -26.69 37.89 -8.54
N THR A 126 -25.88 37.27 -9.41
CA THR A 126 -25.40 37.92 -10.63
C THR A 126 -26.06 37.41 -11.90
N SER A 127 -26.86 36.33 -11.82
CA SER A 127 -27.42 35.59 -12.96
C SER A 127 -26.37 35.09 -13.97
N ARG A 128 -25.07 35.17 -13.64
CA ARG A 128 -23.97 34.63 -14.43
C ARG A 128 -23.66 33.20 -13.97
N LYS A 129 -23.14 32.37 -14.87
CA LYS A 129 -22.67 31.02 -14.52
C LYS A 129 -21.36 31.12 -13.74
N LYS A 130 -21.39 30.77 -12.46
CA LYS A 130 -20.20 30.51 -11.64
C LYS A 130 -19.52 29.23 -12.12
N LYS A 131 -18.23 29.34 -12.45
CA LYS A 131 -17.38 28.24 -12.90
C LYS A 131 -16.70 27.61 -11.69
N ILE A 132 -16.88 26.31 -11.49
CA ILE A 132 -16.18 25.52 -10.46
C ILE A 132 -15.23 24.57 -11.19
N PRO A 133 -14.01 25.01 -11.51
CA PRO A 133 -13.02 24.16 -12.15
C PRO A 133 -12.31 23.27 -11.13
N SER A 134 -12.03 22.04 -11.54
CA SER A 134 -11.15 21.11 -10.85
C SER A 134 -10.27 20.41 -11.87
N MET A 135 -9.02 20.19 -11.51
CA MET A 135 -8.01 19.53 -12.33
C MET A 135 -7.23 18.57 -11.44
N ASN A 136 -6.76 17.47 -12.00
CA ASN A 136 -5.80 16.61 -11.30
C ASN A 136 -4.44 17.33 -11.20
N ASP A 137 -3.70 17.07 -10.12
CA ASP A 137 -2.28 17.43 -10.09
C ASP A 137 -1.53 16.64 -11.18
N LYS A 138 -0.24 16.94 -11.41
CA LYS A 138 0.66 16.32 -12.43
C LYS A 138 0.68 14.76 -12.47
N CYS A 139 -0.05 14.07 -11.59
CA CYS A 139 -0.20 12.64 -11.58
C CYS A 139 -1.11 12.21 -12.74
N ALA A 140 -0.52 11.55 -13.75
CA ALA A 140 -1.21 10.99 -14.91
C ALA A 140 -2.25 9.89 -14.58
N GLY A 141 -2.49 9.56 -13.30
CA GLY A 141 -3.52 8.59 -12.92
C GLY A 141 -4.92 9.07 -13.30
N GLY A 142 -5.50 8.49 -14.35
CA GLY A 142 -6.80 8.89 -14.88
C GLY A 142 -6.76 9.71 -16.17
N THR A 143 -5.64 9.76 -16.90
CA THR A 143 -5.47 10.55 -18.13
C THR A 143 -5.11 9.69 -19.35
N GLY A 144 -5.07 10.30 -20.54
CA GLY A 144 -4.77 9.61 -21.80
C GLY A 144 -3.40 8.90 -21.84
N ALA A 145 -2.40 9.40 -21.11
CA ALA A 145 -1.07 8.78 -21.05
C ALA A 145 -1.10 7.36 -20.45
N VAL A 146 -2.04 7.07 -19.55
CA VAL A 146 -2.20 5.70 -19.01
C VAL A 146 -2.71 4.76 -20.10
N ILE A 147 -3.68 5.24 -20.90
CA ILE A 147 -4.22 4.48 -22.03
C ILE A 147 -3.09 4.18 -23.02
N ASP A 148 -2.29 5.18 -23.41
CA ASP A 148 -1.14 5.00 -24.32
C ASP A 148 -0.13 3.97 -23.79
N LYS A 149 0.19 4.04 -22.49
CA LYS A 149 1.16 3.13 -21.85
C LYS A 149 0.68 1.68 -21.85
N ILE A 150 -0.57 1.47 -21.45
CA ILE A 150 -1.17 0.12 -21.44
C ILE A 150 -1.32 -0.39 -22.88
N ASN A 151 -1.69 0.48 -23.82
CA ASN A 151 -1.79 0.13 -25.23
C ASN A 151 -0.45 -0.36 -25.80
N ALA A 152 0.65 0.35 -25.52
CA ALA A 152 2.00 -0.05 -25.93
C ALA A 152 2.41 -1.40 -25.35
N LYS A 153 1.99 -1.70 -24.11
CA LYS A 153 2.26 -2.97 -23.43
C LYS A 153 1.47 -4.13 -24.03
N LEU A 154 0.18 -3.90 -24.30
CA LEU A 154 -0.72 -4.87 -24.92
C LEU A 154 -0.48 -5.03 -26.42
N LYS A 155 0.31 -4.13 -27.02
CA LYS A 155 0.65 -4.09 -28.45
C LYS A 155 -0.60 -4.05 -29.34
N ILE A 156 -1.62 -3.31 -28.93
CA ILE A 156 -2.86 -3.16 -29.70
C ILE A 156 -2.63 -2.07 -30.77
N PRO A 157 -2.93 -2.34 -32.05
CA PRO A 157 -2.93 -1.34 -33.10
C PRO A 157 -3.85 -0.16 -32.79
N ALA A 158 -3.46 1.06 -33.19
CA ALA A 158 -4.17 2.29 -32.82
C ALA A 158 -5.58 2.39 -33.42
N ASP A 159 -5.76 1.91 -34.64
CA ASP A 159 -7.05 1.79 -35.32
C ASP A 159 -7.99 0.85 -34.56
N LYS A 160 -7.46 -0.28 -34.07
CA LYS A 160 -8.21 -1.22 -33.23
C LYS A 160 -8.60 -0.59 -31.90
N LEU A 161 -7.68 0.11 -31.22
CA LEU A 161 -7.95 0.80 -29.95
C LEU A 161 -9.14 1.76 -30.05
N CYS A 162 -9.22 2.55 -31.12
CA CYS A 162 -10.31 3.51 -31.32
C CYS A 162 -11.69 2.84 -31.44
N GLN A 163 -11.73 1.60 -31.93
CA GLN A 163 -12.95 0.82 -32.14
C GLN A 163 -13.35 -0.04 -30.93
N MET A 164 -12.46 -0.22 -29.95
CA MET A 164 -12.75 -1.02 -28.75
C MET A 164 -13.90 -0.41 -27.96
N GLY A 165 -14.87 -1.27 -27.62
CA GLY A 165 -16.04 -0.90 -26.84
C GLY A 165 -15.82 -1.04 -25.34
N TYR A 166 -16.86 -0.73 -24.59
CA TYR A 166 -16.98 -0.93 -23.15
C TYR A 166 -18.23 -1.75 -22.80
N LEU A 167 -19.34 -1.52 -23.51
CA LEU A 167 -20.61 -2.19 -23.22
C LEU A 167 -20.56 -3.70 -23.52
N GLY A 168 -21.16 -4.50 -22.64
CA GLY A 168 -21.23 -5.96 -22.79
C GLY A 168 -19.91 -6.70 -22.50
N LEU A 169 -18.84 -5.98 -22.17
CA LEU A 169 -17.56 -6.56 -21.79
C LEU A 169 -17.49 -6.79 -20.27
N LYS A 170 -16.72 -7.79 -19.90
CA LYS A 170 -16.49 -8.12 -18.50
C LYS A 170 -15.39 -7.24 -17.92
N LEU A 171 -15.72 -6.53 -16.86
CA LEU A 171 -14.78 -5.66 -16.15
C LEU A 171 -14.04 -6.44 -15.06
N HIS A 172 -12.75 -6.17 -14.95
CA HIS A 172 -11.84 -6.69 -13.93
C HIS A 172 -11.36 -5.54 -13.04
N PRO A 173 -11.07 -5.80 -11.75
CA PRO A 173 -10.49 -4.78 -10.89
C PRO A 173 -9.13 -4.32 -11.42
N VAL A 174 -9.01 -3.03 -11.73
CA VAL A 174 -7.77 -2.36 -12.14
C VAL A 174 -7.64 -1.07 -11.33
N ALA A 175 -6.45 -0.69 -10.88
CA ALA A 175 -6.25 0.58 -10.19
C ALA A 175 -6.47 1.79 -11.11
N GLY A 176 -7.29 2.77 -10.70
CA GLY A 176 -7.56 4.00 -11.45
C GLY A 176 -6.71 5.21 -11.06
N LYS A 177 -6.12 5.21 -9.86
CA LYS A 177 -5.40 6.34 -9.25
C LYS A 177 -4.01 6.62 -9.86
N CYS A 178 -3.40 5.64 -10.52
CA CYS A 178 -2.02 5.74 -10.99
C CYS A 178 -1.76 4.73 -12.12
N GLY A 179 -1.13 5.20 -13.20
CA GLY A 179 -0.82 4.38 -14.37
C GLY A 179 0.15 3.21 -14.09
N VAL A 180 0.97 3.27 -13.03
CA VAL A 180 1.89 2.17 -12.67
C VAL A 180 1.17 1.02 -11.98
N PHE A 181 0.22 1.32 -11.10
CA PHE A 181 -0.63 0.30 -10.48
C PHE A 181 -1.57 -0.30 -11.52
N ALA A 182 -2.16 0.53 -12.38
CA ALA A 182 -2.95 0.06 -13.51
C ALA A 182 -2.14 -0.92 -14.37
N GLU A 183 -0.88 -0.58 -14.70
CA GLU A 183 0.00 -1.48 -15.46
C GLU A 183 0.31 -2.79 -14.71
N SER A 184 0.55 -2.73 -13.40
CA SER A 184 0.81 -3.92 -12.58
C SER A 184 -0.39 -4.87 -12.55
N ASP A 185 -1.59 -4.33 -12.35
CA ASP A 185 -2.85 -5.10 -12.35
C ASP A 185 -3.10 -5.71 -13.72
N ILE A 186 -2.95 -4.91 -14.79
CA ILE A 186 -3.12 -5.36 -16.18
C ILE A 186 -2.10 -6.46 -16.51
N ASN A 187 -0.84 -6.35 -16.09
CA ASN A 187 0.17 -7.40 -16.28
C ASN A 187 -0.23 -8.70 -15.56
N GLY A 188 -0.71 -8.61 -14.32
CA GLY A 188 -1.19 -9.77 -13.56
C GLY A 188 -2.38 -10.45 -14.25
N LEU A 189 -3.34 -9.66 -14.73
CA LEU A 189 -4.52 -10.16 -15.47
C LEU A 189 -4.14 -10.74 -16.83
N GLN A 190 -3.21 -10.11 -17.56
CA GLN A 190 -2.69 -10.60 -18.83
C GLN A 190 -1.96 -11.94 -18.66
N LYS A 191 -1.06 -12.05 -17.66
CA LYS A 191 -0.40 -13.34 -17.31
C LYS A 191 -1.41 -14.41 -16.91
N SER A 192 -2.57 -14.00 -16.44
CA SER A 192 -3.69 -14.87 -16.10
C SER A 192 -4.65 -15.13 -17.28
N GLY A 193 -4.30 -14.72 -18.51
CA GLY A 193 -5.02 -15.03 -19.74
C GLY A 193 -6.24 -14.16 -20.06
N VAL A 194 -6.40 -12.98 -19.44
CA VAL A 194 -7.54 -12.08 -19.73
C VAL A 194 -7.39 -11.44 -21.13
N PRO A 195 -8.44 -11.41 -21.98
CA PRO A 195 -8.40 -10.78 -23.30
C PRO A 195 -8.13 -9.28 -23.24
N ALA A 196 -7.41 -8.75 -24.24
CA ALA A 196 -7.06 -7.33 -24.33
C ALA A 196 -8.27 -6.36 -24.32
N GLU A 197 -9.42 -6.80 -24.85
CA GLU A 197 -10.67 -6.02 -24.86
C GLU A 197 -11.25 -5.82 -23.45
N GLU A 198 -11.28 -6.88 -22.64
CA GLU A 198 -11.70 -6.81 -21.25
C GLU A 198 -10.71 -5.97 -20.41
N LEU A 199 -9.40 -6.09 -20.68
CA LEU A 199 -8.37 -5.29 -20.02
C LEU A 199 -8.54 -3.78 -20.29
N MET A 200 -8.79 -3.38 -21.53
CA MET A 200 -9.01 -1.98 -21.88
C MET A 200 -10.33 -1.44 -21.33
N ALA A 201 -11.42 -2.21 -21.39
CA ALA A 201 -12.70 -1.80 -20.79
C ALA A 201 -12.58 -1.59 -19.27
N SER A 202 -11.83 -2.47 -18.60
CA SER A 202 -11.52 -2.35 -17.16
C SER A 202 -10.69 -1.10 -16.85
N LEU A 203 -9.74 -0.76 -17.73
CA LEU A 203 -8.95 0.46 -17.59
C LEU A 203 -9.82 1.72 -17.74
N PHE A 204 -10.72 1.74 -18.73
CA PHE A 204 -11.65 2.86 -18.94
C PHE A 204 -12.55 3.09 -17.71
N GLU A 205 -13.12 2.02 -17.15
CA GLU A 205 -13.91 2.07 -15.91
C GLU A 205 -13.12 2.72 -14.78
N SER A 206 -11.90 2.24 -14.54
CA SER A 206 -11.08 2.72 -13.44
C SER A 206 -10.65 4.17 -13.61
N ILE A 207 -10.36 4.61 -14.84
CA ILE A 207 -10.07 6.02 -15.14
C ILE A 207 -11.29 6.89 -14.81
N ILE A 208 -12.50 6.48 -15.22
CA ILE A 208 -13.71 7.28 -15.05
C ILE A 208 -14.15 7.36 -13.60
N GLN A 209 -14.15 6.24 -12.86
CA GLN A 209 -14.46 6.24 -11.43
C GLN A 209 -13.50 7.14 -10.64
N GLN A 210 -12.21 7.15 -11.02
CA GLN A 210 -11.22 8.00 -10.41
C GLN A 210 -11.50 9.49 -10.67
N ASN A 211 -11.77 9.86 -11.92
CA ASN A 211 -12.10 11.24 -12.29
C ASN A 211 -13.36 11.72 -11.55
N ILE A 212 -14.40 10.88 -11.46
CA ILE A 212 -15.61 11.19 -10.71
C ILE A 212 -15.32 11.36 -9.21
N SER A 213 -14.56 10.44 -8.60
CA SER A 213 -14.32 10.46 -7.16
C SER A 213 -13.45 11.63 -6.71
N VAL A 214 -12.49 12.07 -7.54
CA VAL A 214 -11.50 13.08 -7.14
C VAL A 214 -11.79 14.45 -7.73
N LEU A 215 -12.12 14.54 -9.03
CA LEU A 215 -12.24 15.84 -9.70
C LEU A 215 -13.59 16.52 -9.47
N THR A 216 -14.61 15.78 -9.04
CA THR A 216 -15.88 16.42 -8.67
C THR A 216 -15.81 17.14 -7.32
N ARG A 217 -14.84 16.80 -6.44
CA ARG A 217 -14.69 17.36 -5.08
C ARG A 217 -15.99 17.38 -4.27
N GLY A 218 -16.76 16.30 -4.42
CA GLY A 218 -18.06 16.09 -3.79
C GLY A 218 -19.24 16.73 -4.53
N HIS A 219 -19.01 17.51 -5.59
CA HIS A 219 -20.06 18.09 -6.42
C HIS A 219 -20.74 17.07 -7.33
N THR A 220 -22.01 17.33 -7.65
CA THR A 220 -22.73 16.55 -8.66
C THR A 220 -22.50 17.17 -10.05
N LEU A 221 -22.13 16.35 -11.04
CA LEU A 221 -22.11 16.77 -12.45
C LEU A 221 -23.53 17.20 -12.85
N ARG A 222 -23.66 18.36 -13.49
CA ARG A 222 -24.96 18.88 -13.92
C ARG A 222 -25.35 18.33 -15.30
N PRO A 223 -26.65 18.20 -15.61
CA PRO A 223 -27.13 17.79 -16.93
C PRO A 223 -26.55 18.65 -18.05
N GLU A 224 -26.50 18.08 -19.26
CA GLU A 224 -25.72 18.59 -20.39
C GLU A 224 -24.22 18.57 -20.12
N VAL A 225 -23.62 17.39 -20.32
CA VAL A 225 -22.20 17.10 -20.13
C VAL A 225 -21.49 17.05 -21.47
N LEU A 226 -20.47 17.88 -21.64
CA LEU A 226 -19.57 17.80 -22.79
C LEU A 226 -18.31 16.99 -22.48
N LEU A 227 -18.01 16.03 -23.34
CA LEU A 227 -16.80 15.22 -23.32
C LEU A 227 -15.79 15.79 -24.31
N LEU A 228 -14.71 16.37 -23.81
CA LEU A 228 -13.67 17.05 -24.59
C LEU A 228 -12.33 16.31 -24.51
N GLY A 229 -11.42 16.63 -25.45
CA GLY A 229 -10.06 16.09 -25.48
C GLY A 229 -9.92 14.77 -26.24
N GLY A 230 -8.69 14.46 -26.67
CA GLY A 230 -8.39 13.38 -27.63
C GLY A 230 -8.97 12.01 -27.27
N PRO A 231 -8.75 11.46 -26.05
CA PRO A 231 -9.35 10.19 -25.63
C PRO A 231 -10.88 10.17 -25.74
N ASN A 232 -11.55 11.25 -25.34
CA ASN A 232 -13.01 11.35 -25.44
C ASN A 232 -13.46 11.49 -26.90
N THR A 233 -12.65 12.06 -27.79
CA THR A 233 -12.95 12.18 -29.22
C THR A 233 -12.80 10.85 -29.96
N TYR A 234 -11.65 10.17 -29.77
CA TYR A 234 -11.24 9.07 -30.66
C TYR A 234 -11.52 7.67 -30.11
N ILE A 235 -11.72 7.50 -28.80
CA ILE A 235 -11.88 6.17 -28.18
C ILE A 235 -13.35 5.94 -27.85
N LYS A 236 -13.99 5.05 -28.64
CA LYS A 236 -15.41 4.70 -28.46
C LYS A 236 -15.73 4.20 -27.05
N GLY A 237 -14.93 3.28 -26.52
CA GLY A 237 -15.13 2.72 -25.17
C GLY A 237 -15.10 3.76 -24.04
N MET A 238 -14.33 4.85 -24.18
CA MET A 238 -14.32 5.94 -23.19
C MET A 238 -15.65 6.70 -23.17
N GLN A 239 -16.20 7.03 -24.35
CA GLN A 239 -17.50 7.70 -24.46
C GLN A 239 -18.61 6.81 -23.88
N GLU A 240 -18.61 5.51 -24.21
CA GLU A 240 -19.57 4.54 -23.69
C GLU A 240 -19.51 4.44 -22.16
N CYS A 241 -18.31 4.39 -21.60
CA CYS A 241 -18.12 4.28 -20.15
C CYS A 241 -18.59 5.54 -19.41
N TRP A 242 -18.38 6.75 -19.95
CA TRP A 242 -18.94 8.00 -19.40
C TRP A 242 -20.47 8.00 -19.45
N LYS A 243 -21.03 7.62 -20.60
CA LYS A 243 -22.49 7.50 -20.82
C LYS A 243 -23.14 6.45 -19.92
N TYR A 244 -22.40 5.43 -19.48
CA TYR A 244 -22.87 4.45 -18.52
C TYR A 244 -22.84 4.98 -17.08
N ASN A 245 -21.74 5.61 -16.66
CA ASN A 245 -21.50 5.94 -15.25
C ASN A 245 -22.17 7.23 -14.75
N ILE A 246 -22.27 8.27 -15.59
CA ILE A 246 -22.89 9.55 -15.18
C ILE A 246 -24.38 9.39 -14.83
N PRO A 247 -25.22 8.69 -15.63
CA PRO A 247 -26.62 8.52 -15.29
C PRO A 247 -26.86 7.81 -13.96
N LEU A 248 -26.02 6.84 -13.58
CA LEU A 248 -26.11 6.16 -12.28
C LEU A 248 -25.96 7.13 -11.11
N ILE A 249 -25.11 8.16 -11.26
CA ILE A 249 -24.92 9.19 -10.23
C ILE A 249 -26.10 10.15 -10.19
N TRP A 250 -26.63 10.52 -11.35
CA TRP A 250 -27.84 11.35 -11.44
C TRP A 250 -29.03 10.65 -10.80
N GLU A 251 -29.20 9.35 -11.02
CA GLU A 251 -30.23 8.54 -10.36
C GLU A 251 -29.99 8.48 -8.84
N GLU A 252 -28.77 8.16 -8.41
CA GLU A 252 -28.40 8.09 -6.98
C GLU A 252 -28.67 9.42 -6.26
N ARG A 253 -28.35 10.55 -6.90
CA ARG A 253 -28.48 11.90 -6.34
C ARG A 253 -29.79 12.60 -6.69
N LYS A 254 -30.73 11.89 -7.35
CA LYS A 254 -32.04 12.42 -7.77
C LYS A 254 -31.94 13.75 -8.54
N VAL A 255 -30.98 13.85 -9.44
CA VAL A 255 -30.80 15.04 -10.29
C VAL A 255 -32.00 15.15 -11.23
N GLN A 256 -32.59 16.34 -11.29
CA GLN A 256 -33.67 16.61 -12.24
C GLN A 256 -33.09 16.68 -13.65
N LEU A 257 -33.59 15.83 -14.54
CA LEU A 257 -33.21 15.79 -15.95
C LEU A 257 -34.29 16.46 -16.81
N PRO A 258 -33.92 17.06 -17.96
CA PRO A 258 -34.88 17.56 -18.94
C PRO A 258 -35.90 16.49 -19.35
N GLU A 259 -37.18 16.87 -19.42
CA GLU A 259 -38.28 15.95 -19.74
C GLU A 259 -38.18 15.46 -21.19
N GLY A 260 -38.43 14.16 -21.42
CA GLY A 260 -38.44 13.55 -22.76
C GLY A 260 -37.06 13.26 -23.37
N VAL A 261 -35.95 13.58 -22.69
CA VAL A 261 -34.58 13.33 -23.19
C VAL A 261 -33.96 12.14 -22.43
N ALA A 262 -33.44 11.14 -23.15
CA ALA A 262 -32.78 10.03 -22.50
C ALA A 262 -31.48 10.50 -21.80
N PRO A 263 -31.14 10.01 -20.58
CA PRO A 263 -29.95 10.49 -19.85
C PRO A 263 -28.65 10.43 -20.64
N VAL A 264 -28.49 9.42 -21.50
CA VAL A 264 -27.32 9.24 -22.36
C VAL A 264 -27.19 10.30 -23.45
N GLU A 265 -28.30 10.92 -23.87
CA GLU A 265 -28.32 11.99 -24.86
C GLU A 265 -27.85 13.32 -24.29
N LEU A 266 -27.88 13.48 -22.96
CA LEU A 266 -27.34 14.64 -22.25
C LEU A 266 -25.82 14.60 -22.15
N ILE A 267 -25.15 13.55 -22.64
CA ILE A 267 -23.71 13.36 -22.56
C ILE A 267 -23.16 13.26 -23.98
N LYS A 268 -22.46 14.30 -24.44
CA LYS A 268 -22.06 14.45 -25.85
C LYS A 268 -20.57 14.72 -25.99
N ALA A 269 -19.94 14.08 -26.97
CA ALA A 269 -18.67 14.51 -27.50
C ALA A 269 -18.97 15.39 -28.72
N PRO A 270 -18.74 16.72 -28.65
CA PRO A 270 -19.07 17.62 -29.75
C PRO A 270 -18.15 17.41 -30.96
N GLU A 271 -18.58 17.89 -32.13
CA GLU A 271 -17.66 17.99 -33.27
C GLU A 271 -16.46 18.87 -32.89
N ASN A 272 -15.28 18.52 -33.39
CA ASN A 272 -14.04 19.21 -33.06
C ASN A 272 -13.69 19.23 -31.55
N ALA A 273 -14.20 18.28 -30.75
CA ALA A 273 -13.93 18.15 -29.30
C ALA A 273 -12.44 18.21 -28.93
N GLN A 274 -11.53 17.83 -29.83
CA GLN A 274 -10.09 17.91 -29.65
C GLN A 274 -9.55 19.35 -29.67
N TYR A 275 -10.23 20.28 -30.33
CA TYR A 275 -9.79 21.66 -30.58
C TYR A 275 -10.39 22.71 -29.63
N PHE A 276 -11.22 22.34 -28.66
CA PHE A 276 -11.94 23.30 -27.81
C PHE A 276 -11.05 24.32 -27.09
N ALA A 277 -9.86 23.91 -26.63
CA ALA A 277 -8.90 24.85 -26.05
C ALA A 277 -8.37 25.87 -27.08
N ALA A 278 -8.11 25.43 -28.31
CA ALA A 278 -7.67 26.31 -29.41
C ALA A 278 -8.81 27.24 -29.89
N ILE A 279 -10.04 26.72 -30.02
CA ILE A 279 -11.25 27.51 -30.29
C ILE A 279 -11.42 28.59 -29.21
N GLY A 280 -11.31 28.19 -27.95
CA GLY A 280 -11.41 29.09 -26.82
C GLY A 280 -10.35 30.18 -26.78
N ALA A 281 -9.14 29.87 -27.24
CA ALA A 281 -8.07 30.85 -27.36
C ALA A 281 -8.38 31.90 -28.46
N VAL A 282 -8.99 31.49 -29.56
CA VAL A 282 -9.51 32.42 -30.58
C VAL A 282 -10.64 33.28 -30.02
N GLU A 283 -11.62 32.70 -29.33
CA GLU A 283 -12.72 33.45 -28.72
C GLU A 283 -12.21 34.49 -27.72
N PHE A 284 -11.21 34.14 -26.90
CA PHE A 284 -10.54 35.11 -26.04
C PHE A 284 -9.90 36.24 -26.85
N GLY A 285 -9.27 35.92 -27.97
CA GLY A 285 -8.60 36.89 -28.83
C GLY A 285 -9.54 37.88 -29.53
N LYS A 286 -10.79 37.48 -29.81
CA LYS A 286 -11.82 38.36 -30.38
C LYS A 286 -12.18 39.51 -29.45
N ASP A 287 -12.09 39.30 -28.13
CA ASP A 287 -12.38 40.32 -27.12
C ASP A 287 -11.15 41.20 -26.78
N GLU A 288 -9.97 40.88 -27.30
CA GLU A 288 -8.72 41.61 -27.05
C GLU A 288 -8.44 42.67 -28.15
N GLY A 289 -7.79 43.77 -27.76
CA GLY A 289 -7.40 44.86 -28.68
C GLY A 289 -6.56 44.39 -29.88
N GLU A 290 -6.69 45.08 -31.01
CA GLU A 290 -6.04 44.72 -32.29
C GLU A 290 -4.50 44.60 -32.20
N GLU A 291 -3.88 45.24 -31.21
CA GLU A 291 -2.46 45.17 -30.93
C GLU A 291 -2.01 43.88 -30.22
N VAL A 292 -2.93 43.09 -29.69
CA VAL A 292 -2.64 41.90 -28.88
C VAL A 292 -2.55 40.65 -29.74
N GLY A 293 -1.49 39.86 -29.50
CA GLY A 293 -1.28 38.56 -30.15
C GLY A 293 -0.81 38.65 -31.60
N ILE A 294 -0.28 39.80 -32.04
CA ILE A 294 0.26 39.95 -33.39
C ILE A 294 1.42 38.98 -33.60
N TYR A 295 1.30 38.13 -34.60
CA TYR A 295 2.32 37.15 -34.93
C TYR A 295 3.61 37.81 -35.43
N SER A 296 4.76 37.38 -34.91
CA SER A 296 6.06 37.96 -35.25
C SER A 296 6.88 37.12 -36.22
N GLY A 297 6.32 36.03 -36.77
CA GLY A 297 7.05 35.04 -37.57
C GLY A 297 7.65 33.90 -36.73
N TRP A 298 7.98 32.78 -37.38
CA TRP A 298 8.50 31.57 -36.73
C TRP A 298 10.03 31.56 -36.52
N GLN A 299 10.76 32.53 -37.08
CA GLN A 299 12.23 32.58 -37.04
C GLN A 299 12.78 32.71 -35.61
N GLY A 300 12.07 33.40 -34.72
CA GLY A 300 12.43 33.49 -33.30
C GLY A 300 12.40 32.13 -32.60
N LEU A 301 11.42 31.29 -32.96
CA LEU A 301 11.30 29.93 -32.44
C LEU A 301 12.40 29.02 -32.99
N GLU A 302 12.73 29.15 -34.27
CA GLU A 302 13.86 28.44 -34.89
C GLU A 302 15.20 28.78 -34.22
N HIS A 303 15.45 30.07 -33.94
CA HIS A 303 16.66 30.48 -33.21
C HIS A 303 16.72 29.88 -31.80
N TYR A 304 15.59 29.81 -31.08
CA TYR A 304 15.53 29.16 -29.78
C TYR A 304 15.90 27.68 -29.85
N ILE A 305 15.38 26.95 -30.85
CA ILE A 305 15.67 25.53 -31.07
C ILE A 305 17.16 25.30 -31.31
N ASN A 306 17.79 26.14 -32.13
CA ASN A 306 19.16 25.94 -32.57
C ASN A 306 20.23 26.48 -31.60
N VAL A 307 19.95 27.55 -30.86
CA VAL A 307 20.95 28.28 -30.04
C VAL A 307 20.48 28.52 -28.61
N GLY A 308 19.22 28.92 -28.41
CA GLY A 308 18.70 29.35 -27.11
C GLY A 308 18.66 28.25 -26.03
N ARG A 309 18.40 27.00 -26.40
CA ARG A 309 18.32 25.86 -25.47
C ARG A 309 19.62 25.60 -24.70
N GLU A 310 20.77 25.70 -25.34
CA GLU A 310 22.07 25.45 -24.70
C GLU A 310 22.40 26.52 -23.63
N ILE A 311 21.90 27.74 -23.80
CA ILE A 311 22.03 28.81 -22.80
C ILE A 311 21.11 28.53 -21.60
N GLU A 312 19.86 28.12 -21.86
CA GLU A 312 18.88 27.80 -20.82
C GLU A 312 19.31 26.59 -19.97
N LYS A 313 19.89 25.55 -20.59
CA LYS A 313 20.49 24.40 -19.90
C LYS A 313 21.55 24.78 -18.88
N LYS A 314 22.44 25.74 -19.21
CA LYS A 314 23.49 26.22 -18.29
C LYS A 314 22.91 26.92 -17.05
N THR A 315 21.79 27.60 -17.20
CA THR A 315 21.09 28.24 -16.09
C THR A 315 20.35 27.20 -15.23
N LEU A 316 19.68 26.23 -15.87
CA LEU A 316 18.89 25.18 -15.22
C LEU A 316 19.73 24.12 -14.49
N SER A 317 20.98 23.89 -14.91
CA SER A 317 21.94 23.04 -14.19
C SER A 317 22.48 23.67 -12.89
N GLY A 318 22.00 24.86 -12.51
CA GLY A 318 22.46 25.57 -11.31
C GLY A 318 23.90 26.07 -11.42
N GLY A 319 24.40 26.27 -12.63
CA GLY A 319 25.77 26.71 -12.91
C GLY A 319 26.84 25.63 -12.77
N SER A 320 26.50 24.39 -12.37
CA SER A 320 27.46 23.29 -12.31
C SER A 320 27.46 22.48 -13.60
N ASN A 321 28.49 22.65 -14.43
CA ASN A 321 28.83 21.76 -15.55
C ASN A 321 29.48 20.45 -15.03
N LYS A 322 28.82 19.74 -14.10
CA LYS A 322 29.37 18.51 -13.51
C LYS A 322 28.58 17.30 -13.95
N GLY A 323 29.26 16.36 -14.61
CA GLY A 323 28.75 15.01 -14.91
C GLY A 323 28.68 14.15 -13.65
N LEU A 324 28.61 12.83 -13.81
CA LEU A 324 28.57 11.89 -12.67
C LEU A 324 29.92 11.74 -11.93
N TYR A 325 30.98 12.35 -12.44
CA TYR A 325 32.33 12.33 -11.88
C TYR A 325 33.05 13.66 -12.17
N GLN A 326 34.14 13.95 -11.44
CA GLN A 326 34.89 15.21 -11.54
C GLN A 326 36.16 15.09 -12.39
N SER A 327 36.85 13.95 -12.35
CA SER A 327 38.01 13.66 -13.21
C SER A 327 38.05 12.21 -13.67
N GLU A 328 38.74 11.95 -14.77
CA GLU A 328 38.87 10.58 -15.30
C GLU A 328 39.59 9.67 -14.30
N GLU A 329 40.53 10.20 -13.50
CA GLU A 329 41.18 9.43 -12.43
C GLU A 329 40.18 8.98 -11.34
N GLU A 330 39.23 9.86 -10.95
CA GLU A 330 38.17 9.51 -9.99
C GLU A 330 37.29 8.38 -10.53
N LEU A 331 36.93 8.44 -11.82
CA LEU A 331 36.10 7.42 -12.46
C LEU A 331 36.82 6.08 -12.53
N GLU A 332 38.10 6.07 -12.91
CA GLU A 332 38.91 4.85 -12.98
C GLU A 332 39.17 4.23 -11.60
N GLU A 333 39.40 5.03 -10.56
CA GLU A 333 39.48 4.56 -9.18
C GLU A 333 38.17 3.92 -8.73
N PHE A 334 37.05 4.58 -8.98
CA PHE A 334 35.72 4.05 -8.68
C PHE A 334 35.45 2.72 -9.40
N LYS A 335 35.73 2.65 -10.72
CA LYS A 335 35.59 1.41 -11.49
C LYS A 335 36.44 0.29 -10.90
N ARG A 336 37.68 0.58 -10.49
CA ARG A 336 38.58 -0.40 -9.87
C ARG A 336 38.04 -0.96 -8.55
N GLU A 337 37.40 -0.11 -7.74
CA GLU A 337 36.83 -0.50 -6.44
C GLU A 337 35.51 -1.29 -6.58
N TYR A 338 34.60 -0.86 -7.44
CA TYR A 338 33.21 -1.36 -7.48
C TYR A 338 32.90 -2.29 -8.66
N THR A 339 33.79 -2.46 -9.64
CA THR A 339 33.57 -3.42 -10.72
C THR A 339 33.58 -4.86 -10.19
N ILE A 340 32.48 -5.56 -10.40
CA ILE A 340 32.35 -6.96 -10.00
C ILE A 340 33.30 -7.81 -10.86
N ARG A 341 34.16 -8.60 -10.18
CA ARG A 341 35.03 -9.56 -10.87
C ARG A 341 34.20 -10.59 -11.63
N LYS A 342 34.58 -10.86 -12.88
CA LYS A 342 33.93 -11.89 -13.69
C LYS A 342 34.00 -13.24 -12.98
N PHE A 343 32.84 -13.84 -12.74
CA PHE A 343 32.74 -15.16 -12.12
C PHE A 343 33.37 -16.22 -13.02
N LYS A 344 34.18 -17.10 -12.42
CA LYS A 344 34.72 -18.29 -13.06
C LYS A 344 33.98 -19.51 -12.48
N PRO A 345 33.25 -20.27 -13.31
CA PRO A 345 32.66 -21.53 -12.89
C PRO A 345 33.71 -22.51 -12.34
N ALA A 346 33.30 -23.40 -11.45
CA ALA A 346 34.15 -24.48 -10.97
C ALA A 346 34.52 -25.44 -12.11
N GLU A 347 35.77 -25.90 -12.09
CA GLU A 347 36.27 -26.92 -13.01
C GLU A 347 36.09 -28.30 -12.40
N PHE A 348 35.63 -29.26 -13.21
CA PHE A 348 35.35 -30.62 -12.78
C PHE A 348 36.15 -31.63 -13.59
N SER A 349 36.54 -32.72 -12.93
CA SER A 349 37.19 -33.85 -13.59
C SER A 349 36.16 -34.76 -14.23
N LYS A 350 36.53 -35.40 -15.36
CA LYS A 350 35.68 -36.39 -16.02
C LYS A 350 35.32 -37.54 -15.05
N GLY A 351 34.04 -37.83 -14.90
CA GLY A 351 33.50 -38.83 -13.98
C GLY A 351 33.38 -38.38 -12.52
N GLN A 352 33.75 -37.14 -12.19
CA GLN A 352 33.60 -36.60 -10.84
C GLN A 352 32.12 -36.51 -10.47
N LEU A 353 31.76 -37.02 -9.29
CA LEU A 353 30.46 -36.78 -8.70
C LEU A 353 30.45 -35.40 -8.03
N VAL A 354 29.63 -34.50 -8.54
CA VAL A 354 29.44 -33.15 -8.04
C VAL A 354 28.14 -33.11 -7.25
N GLN A 355 28.26 -33.05 -5.92
CA GLN A 355 27.11 -32.95 -5.03
C GLN A 355 26.83 -31.48 -4.68
N GLY A 356 25.57 -31.05 -4.78
CA GLY A 356 25.24 -29.66 -4.45
C GLY A 356 23.76 -29.35 -4.27
N PHE A 357 23.50 -28.10 -3.92
CA PHE A 357 22.17 -27.56 -3.63
C PHE A 357 21.80 -26.52 -4.68
N ILE A 358 20.65 -26.67 -5.33
CA ILE A 358 20.18 -25.73 -6.34
C ILE A 358 19.26 -24.70 -5.68
N GLY A 359 19.56 -23.42 -5.89
CA GLY A 359 18.68 -22.32 -5.56
C GLY A 359 18.11 -21.70 -6.81
N ILE A 360 16.81 -21.42 -6.82
CA ILE A 360 16.08 -20.87 -7.97
C ILE A 360 15.34 -19.61 -7.54
N ASP A 361 15.58 -18.51 -8.22
CA ASP A 361 14.85 -17.26 -8.03
C ASP A 361 14.02 -16.96 -9.28
N GLY A 362 12.72 -17.27 -9.21
CA GLY A 362 11.73 -16.98 -10.25
C GLY A 362 11.16 -15.58 -10.09
N GLY A 363 11.94 -14.56 -10.43
CA GLY A 363 11.58 -13.15 -10.33
C GLY A 363 10.58 -12.67 -11.39
N SER A 364 10.09 -11.43 -11.27
CA SER A 364 9.09 -10.88 -12.18
C SER A 364 9.63 -10.55 -13.58
N THR A 365 10.91 -10.19 -13.68
CA THR A 365 11.60 -9.80 -14.92
C THR A 365 12.67 -10.81 -15.36
N SER A 366 13.13 -11.68 -14.45
CA SER A 366 14.27 -12.57 -14.67
C SER A 366 14.17 -13.81 -13.81
N THR A 367 14.67 -14.92 -14.33
CA THR A 367 14.86 -16.17 -13.58
C THR A 367 16.35 -16.38 -13.37
N LYS A 368 16.76 -16.74 -12.15
CA LYS A 368 18.16 -17.05 -11.80
C LYS A 368 18.29 -18.42 -11.14
N ALA A 369 19.43 -19.06 -11.31
CA ALA A 369 19.78 -20.26 -10.57
C ALA A 369 21.25 -20.26 -10.14
N ALA A 370 21.53 -20.86 -8.99
CA ALA A 370 22.87 -21.09 -8.48
C ALA A 370 22.97 -22.51 -7.89
N LEU A 371 24.07 -23.21 -8.17
CA LEU A 371 24.43 -24.47 -7.52
C LEU A 371 25.49 -24.20 -6.47
N LEU A 372 25.23 -24.60 -5.22
CA LEU A 372 26.16 -24.48 -4.10
C LEU A 372 26.74 -25.83 -3.69
N SER A 373 27.99 -25.82 -3.21
CA SER A 373 28.61 -26.95 -2.53
C SER A 373 28.05 -27.15 -1.11
N LEU A 374 28.47 -28.22 -0.43
CA LEU A 374 28.20 -28.47 1.01
C LEU A 374 28.71 -27.36 1.94
N ASP A 375 29.72 -26.62 1.49
CA ASP A 375 30.32 -25.50 2.22
C ASP A 375 29.70 -24.14 1.83
N ASN A 376 28.61 -24.16 1.05
CA ASN A 376 27.90 -22.99 0.52
C ASN A 376 28.67 -22.16 -0.53
N GLU A 377 29.72 -22.72 -1.16
CA GLU A 377 30.42 -22.05 -2.25
C GLU A 377 29.69 -22.21 -3.59
N VAL A 378 29.64 -21.14 -4.39
CA VAL A 378 28.97 -21.16 -5.70
C VAL A 378 29.82 -21.91 -6.72
N LEU A 379 29.32 -23.06 -7.18
CA LEU A 379 29.98 -23.90 -8.17
C LEU A 379 29.70 -23.41 -9.60
N VAL A 380 28.42 -23.26 -9.93
CA VAL A 380 27.94 -22.77 -11.23
C VAL A 380 26.69 -21.92 -11.03
N LYS A 381 26.39 -21.02 -11.97
CA LYS A 381 25.21 -20.15 -11.92
C LYS A 381 24.70 -19.80 -13.31
N ALA A 382 23.44 -19.34 -13.37
CA ALA A 382 22.80 -18.91 -14.59
C ALA A 382 21.82 -17.76 -14.32
N TYR A 383 21.71 -16.85 -15.28
CA TYR A 383 20.79 -15.70 -15.27
C TYR A 383 20.09 -15.63 -16.63
N GLN A 384 18.77 -15.41 -16.65
CA GLN A 384 18.04 -15.11 -17.87
C GLN A 384 16.87 -14.15 -17.63
N LEU A 385 16.52 -13.37 -18.67
CA LEU A 385 15.28 -12.60 -18.67
C LEU A 385 14.08 -13.55 -18.77
N SER A 386 13.01 -13.25 -18.04
CA SER A 386 11.81 -14.09 -18.03
C SER A 386 11.08 -14.00 -19.37
N LYS A 387 10.68 -15.16 -19.90
CA LYS A 387 9.84 -15.26 -21.10
C LYS A 387 8.34 -15.22 -20.80
N GLY A 388 7.98 -15.02 -19.53
CA GLY A 388 6.60 -14.87 -19.06
C GLY A 388 6.03 -16.12 -18.40
N ASN A 389 6.59 -17.31 -18.63
CA ASN A 389 6.18 -18.55 -17.99
C ASN A 389 7.26 -19.06 -17.00
N PRO A 390 6.97 -19.09 -15.69
CA PRO A 390 7.98 -19.44 -14.69
C PRO A 390 8.41 -20.91 -14.72
N ILE A 391 7.55 -21.83 -15.16
CA ILE A 391 7.87 -23.27 -15.24
C ILE A 391 8.85 -23.50 -16.39
N GLU A 392 8.55 -22.96 -17.58
CA GLU A 392 9.44 -23.05 -18.75
C GLU A 392 10.79 -22.38 -18.48
N ASP A 393 10.77 -21.17 -17.92
CA ASP A 393 11.99 -20.45 -17.55
C ASP A 393 12.86 -21.27 -16.57
N THR A 394 12.22 -22.01 -15.66
CA THR A 394 12.92 -22.85 -14.68
C THR A 394 13.49 -24.13 -15.29
N MET A 395 12.78 -24.77 -16.23
CA MET A 395 13.30 -25.92 -16.98
C MET A 395 14.57 -25.54 -17.74
N GLU A 396 14.53 -24.42 -18.47
CA GLU A 396 15.68 -23.93 -19.23
C GLU A 396 16.87 -23.59 -18.33
N ILE A 397 16.63 -22.93 -17.19
CA ILE A 397 17.73 -22.47 -16.35
C ILE A 397 18.39 -23.61 -15.57
N ILE A 398 17.61 -24.60 -15.11
CA ILE A 398 18.16 -25.83 -14.52
C ILE A 398 18.97 -26.59 -15.57
N GLY A 399 18.47 -26.67 -16.82
CA GLY A 399 19.21 -27.27 -17.93
C GLY A 399 20.56 -26.59 -18.17
N LYS A 400 20.64 -25.25 -18.06
CA LYS A 400 21.91 -24.51 -18.14
C LYS A 400 22.88 -24.83 -17.00
N ILE A 401 22.38 -25.08 -15.78
CA ILE A 401 23.20 -25.50 -14.63
C ILE A 401 23.75 -26.91 -14.87
N GLN A 402 22.89 -27.85 -15.25
CA GLN A 402 23.26 -29.22 -15.57
C GLN A 402 24.33 -29.27 -16.67
N LYS A 403 24.09 -28.56 -17.77
CA LYS A 403 25.01 -28.52 -18.93
C LYS A 403 26.41 -28.00 -18.57
N GLN A 404 26.51 -26.97 -17.72
CA GLN A 404 27.82 -26.45 -17.29
C GLN A 404 28.70 -27.48 -16.57
N ILE A 405 28.11 -28.55 -16.03
CA ILE A 405 28.81 -29.62 -15.32
C ILE A 405 29.01 -30.83 -16.23
N GLU A 406 27.94 -31.26 -16.91
CA GLU A 406 27.97 -32.46 -17.77
C GLU A 406 28.81 -32.26 -19.04
N ASP A 407 28.92 -31.04 -19.59
CA ASP A 407 29.83 -30.74 -20.72
C ASP A 407 31.31 -30.95 -20.34
N GLN A 408 31.65 -30.93 -19.04
CA GLN A 408 32.99 -31.25 -18.51
C GLN A 408 33.17 -32.77 -18.25
N GLY A 409 32.12 -33.58 -18.50
CA GLY A 409 32.09 -35.02 -18.26
C GLY A 409 31.88 -35.43 -16.80
N ALA A 410 31.47 -34.50 -15.92
CA ALA A 410 31.12 -34.76 -14.53
C ALA A 410 29.64 -35.13 -14.36
N ILE A 411 29.28 -35.68 -13.21
CA ILE A 411 27.91 -36.14 -12.88
C ILE A 411 27.36 -35.27 -11.76
N LEU A 412 26.19 -34.65 -11.96
CA LEU A 412 25.54 -33.82 -10.95
C LEU A 412 24.57 -34.65 -10.08
N GLU A 413 24.77 -34.61 -8.76
CA GLU A 413 23.81 -35.07 -7.76
C GLU A 413 23.27 -33.88 -6.95
N VAL A 414 21.95 -33.72 -6.96
CA VAL A 414 21.26 -32.64 -6.26
C VAL A 414 20.83 -33.11 -4.88
N LEU A 415 21.41 -32.53 -3.83
CA LEU A 415 21.12 -32.86 -2.43
C LEU A 415 19.94 -32.07 -1.85
N GLY A 416 19.54 -31.00 -2.53
CA GLY A 416 18.34 -30.23 -2.19
C GLY A 416 18.09 -29.06 -3.13
N VAL A 417 16.84 -28.60 -3.16
CA VAL A 417 16.39 -27.49 -4.01
C VAL A 417 15.62 -26.46 -3.18
N GLY A 418 16.02 -25.19 -3.30
CA GLY A 418 15.30 -24.06 -2.73
C GLY A 418 14.74 -23.14 -3.82
N THR A 419 13.54 -22.61 -3.63
CA THR A 419 12.87 -21.67 -4.55
C THR A 419 12.55 -20.34 -3.87
N THR A 420 12.62 -19.24 -4.62
CA THR A 420 12.17 -17.90 -4.21
C THR A 420 11.66 -17.08 -5.39
N GLY A 421 11.36 -15.81 -5.15
CA GLY A 421 10.72 -14.92 -6.10
C GLY A 421 9.21 -15.13 -6.18
N TYR A 422 8.59 -14.55 -7.21
CA TYR A 422 7.14 -14.56 -7.42
C TYR A 422 6.58 -15.96 -7.68
N ALA A 423 7.41 -16.87 -8.22
CA ALA A 423 7.01 -18.21 -8.56
C ALA A 423 7.33 -19.28 -7.49
N LYS A 424 7.81 -18.88 -6.29
CA LYS A 424 8.38 -19.81 -5.31
C LYS A 424 7.47 -21.01 -4.97
N ASP A 425 6.18 -20.78 -4.75
CA ASP A 425 5.24 -21.81 -4.28
C ASP A 425 4.87 -22.75 -5.43
N ILE A 426 4.65 -22.19 -6.63
CA ILE A 426 4.42 -22.97 -7.85
C ILE A 426 5.62 -23.87 -8.12
N LEU A 427 6.82 -23.31 -8.10
CA LEU A 427 8.06 -24.06 -8.35
C LEU A 427 8.31 -25.10 -7.27
N LYS A 428 7.97 -24.81 -6.01
CA LYS A 428 8.05 -25.80 -4.93
C LYS A 428 7.15 -27.00 -5.20
N ASP A 429 5.90 -26.78 -5.60
CA ASP A 429 4.93 -27.85 -5.81
C ASP A 429 5.18 -28.65 -7.11
N VAL A 430 5.70 -27.99 -8.15
CA VAL A 430 6.06 -28.60 -9.44
C VAL A 430 7.34 -29.42 -9.31
N LEU A 431 8.40 -28.83 -8.75
CA LEU A 431 9.71 -29.46 -8.66
C LEU A 431 9.83 -30.41 -7.45
N LYS A 432 8.87 -30.34 -6.51
CA LYS A 432 9.04 -30.90 -5.16
C LYS A 432 10.27 -30.32 -4.47
N ALA A 433 10.45 -29.00 -4.56
CA ALA A 433 11.56 -28.33 -3.90
C ALA A 433 11.41 -28.42 -2.37
N ASP A 434 12.54 -28.45 -1.67
CA ASP A 434 12.61 -28.64 -0.23
C ASP A 434 12.12 -27.42 0.56
N VAL A 435 12.34 -26.23 0.01
CA VAL A 435 11.98 -24.98 0.67
C VAL A 435 11.54 -23.92 -0.35
N ALA A 436 10.40 -23.28 -0.08
CA ALA A 436 10.02 -22.02 -0.73
C ALA A 436 10.32 -20.88 0.24
N LEU A 437 11.41 -20.17 0.00
CA LEU A 437 11.90 -19.11 0.87
C LEU A 437 11.38 -17.75 0.39
N VAL A 438 11.00 -16.88 1.32
CA VAL A 438 10.68 -15.49 0.98
C VAL A 438 11.94 -14.78 0.51
N GLU A 439 11.84 -14.00 -0.58
CA GLU A 439 12.98 -13.37 -1.24
C GLU A 439 13.81 -12.49 -0.30
N THR A 440 13.17 -11.73 0.59
CA THR A 440 13.88 -10.92 1.60
C THR A 440 14.80 -11.78 2.48
N VAL A 441 14.33 -12.95 2.91
CA VAL A 441 15.14 -13.87 3.72
C VAL A 441 16.28 -14.45 2.89
N ALA A 442 16.02 -14.81 1.64
CA ALA A 442 17.04 -15.33 0.74
C ALA A 442 18.17 -14.31 0.52
N HIS A 443 17.83 -13.06 0.21
CA HIS A 443 18.78 -11.97 0.08
C HIS A 443 19.58 -11.73 1.37
N THR A 444 18.94 -11.78 2.54
CA THR A 444 19.62 -11.72 3.84
C THR A 444 20.62 -12.87 4.04
N GLN A 445 20.24 -14.11 3.73
CA GLN A 445 21.15 -15.26 3.85
C GLN A 445 22.37 -15.10 2.95
N ALA A 446 22.19 -14.70 1.69
CA ALA A 446 23.31 -14.46 0.78
C ALA A 446 24.20 -13.30 1.23
N GLY A 447 23.59 -12.19 1.70
CA GLY A 447 24.32 -11.04 2.23
C GLY A 447 25.19 -11.39 3.43
N LEU A 448 24.60 -12.01 4.45
CA LEU A 448 25.32 -12.38 5.68
C LEU A 448 26.37 -13.49 5.46
N HIS A 449 26.20 -14.34 4.45
CA HIS A 449 27.17 -15.38 4.14
C HIS A 449 28.51 -14.82 3.66
N TYR A 450 28.50 -13.79 2.81
CA TYR A 450 29.73 -13.16 2.30
C TYR A 450 30.15 -11.90 3.06
N TYR A 451 29.21 -11.26 3.75
CA TYR A 451 29.41 -10.01 4.47
C TYR A 451 28.75 -10.13 5.87
N PRO A 452 29.39 -10.82 6.83
CA PRO A 452 28.77 -11.19 8.10
C PRO A 452 28.38 -9.98 8.98
N ASP A 453 29.11 -8.87 8.86
CA ASP A 453 28.86 -7.63 9.61
C ASP A 453 27.89 -6.68 8.90
N THR A 454 27.05 -7.17 7.99
CA THR A 454 26.12 -6.31 7.24
C THR A 454 25.07 -5.69 8.15
N ASP A 455 24.90 -4.37 8.04
CA ASP A 455 23.83 -3.63 8.71
C ASP A 455 22.67 -3.33 7.74
N VAL A 456 22.97 -3.10 6.45
CA VAL A 456 21.96 -2.75 5.44
C VAL A 456 22.19 -3.52 4.16
N ILE A 457 21.15 -4.18 3.66
CA ILE A 457 21.14 -4.76 2.32
C ILE A 457 20.19 -3.94 1.43
N CYS A 458 20.69 -3.45 0.31
CA CYS A 458 19.89 -2.74 -0.70
C CYS A 458 19.81 -3.60 -1.97
N ASP A 459 18.70 -4.34 -2.15
CA ASP A 459 18.39 -5.08 -3.37
C ASP A 459 17.60 -4.19 -4.33
N VAL A 460 18.16 -3.91 -5.50
CA VAL A 460 17.49 -3.14 -6.57
C VAL A 460 17.26 -4.07 -7.76
N GLY A 461 16.08 -4.68 -7.78
CA GLY A 461 15.59 -5.54 -8.85
C GLY A 461 14.98 -4.76 -10.01
N GLY A 462 14.29 -5.49 -10.90
CA GLY A 462 13.58 -4.90 -12.04
C GLY A 462 12.41 -4.04 -11.59
N GLN A 463 11.50 -4.59 -10.78
CA GLN A 463 10.32 -3.87 -10.27
C GLN A 463 10.47 -3.43 -8.81
N ASP A 464 11.25 -4.18 -8.03
CA ASP A 464 11.29 -4.07 -6.58
C ASP A 464 12.60 -3.46 -6.10
N ILE A 465 12.50 -2.54 -5.14
CA ILE A 465 13.58 -2.01 -4.32
C ILE A 465 13.34 -2.52 -2.92
N LYS A 466 14.30 -3.26 -2.36
CA LYS A 466 14.23 -3.83 -1.01
C LYS A 466 15.41 -3.32 -0.19
N ILE A 467 15.12 -2.60 0.88
CA ILE A 467 16.11 -2.18 1.87
C ILE A 467 15.87 -3.02 3.10
N ILE A 468 16.76 -3.94 3.40
CA ILE A 468 16.69 -4.82 4.57
C ILE A 468 17.64 -4.28 5.62
N ILE A 469 17.09 -3.91 6.77
CA ILE A 469 17.83 -3.33 7.90
C ILE A 469 18.07 -4.45 8.90
N LEU A 470 19.34 -4.68 9.20
CA LEU A 470 19.83 -5.71 10.07
C LEU A 470 20.36 -5.08 11.36
N HIS A 471 20.07 -5.72 12.49
CA HIS A 471 20.75 -5.45 13.75
C HIS A 471 21.32 -6.75 14.27
N ARG A 472 22.65 -6.84 14.40
CA ARG A 472 23.36 -8.05 14.86
C ARG A 472 22.97 -9.30 14.05
N GLY A 473 22.94 -9.17 12.72
CA GLY A 473 22.61 -10.26 11.80
C GLY A 473 21.12 -10.67 11.76
N ARG A 474 20.21 -9.91 12.39
CA ARG A 474 18.77 -10.17 12.38
C ARG A 474 18.02 -9.04 11.67
N VAL A 475 17.01 -9.38 10.88
CA VAL A 475 16.13 -8.39 10.24
C VAL A 475 15.27 -7.74 11.32
N VAL A 476 15.45 -6.42 11.49
CA VAL A 476 14.63 -5.59 12.39
C VAL A 476 13.57 -4.82 11.61
N ASP A 477 13.89 -4.43 10.37
CA ASP A 477 12.95 -3.78 9.48
C ASP A 477 13.35 -4.08 8.04
N PHE A 478 12.40 -3.94 7.14
CA PHE A 478 12.71 -3.87 5.72
C PHE A 478 11.70 -2.97 5.04
N LYS A 479 12.21 -2.14 4.13
CA LYS A 479 11.43 -1.24 3.31
C LYS A 479 11.36 -1.83 1.91
N LEU A 480 10.14 -1.96 1.43
CA LEU A 480 9.86 -2.28 0.04
C LEU A 480 9.30 -1.01 -0.58
N ASN A 481 9.67 -0.74 -1.83
CA ASN A 481 8.88 0.20 -2.58
C ASN A 481 7.43 -0.26 -2.69
N THR A 482 6.51 0.69 -2.72
CA THR A 482 5.20 0.42 -3.31
C THR A 482 5.40 0.06 -4.78
N GLN A 483 4.47 -0.66 -5.41
CA GLN A 483 4.57 -1.07 -6.82
C GLN A 483 4.84 0.12 -7.79
N CYS A 484 4.73 1.37 -7.32
CA CYS A 484 4.86 2.62 -8.03
C CYS A 484 6.18 3.40 -7.80
N SER A 485 7.26 2.81 -7.27
CA SER A 485 8.50 3.59 -7.12
C SER A 485 9.20 3.90 -8.44
N ALA A 486 9.57 5.18 -8.55
CA ALA A 486 10.47 5.71 -9.55
C ALA A 486 11.89 5.15 -9.36
N GLY A 487 12.58 4.80 -10.46
CA GLY A 487 14.01 4.48 -10.44
C GLY A 487 14.39 3.00 -10.27
N ASN A 488 13.45 2.05 -10.20
CA ASN A 488 13.81 0.64 -10.24
C ASN A 488 14.50 0.23 -11.57
N GLY A 489 15.11 -0.95 -11.61
CA GLY A 489 15.91 -1.40 -12.76
C GLY A 489 15.12 -1.41 -14.08
N TYR A 490 13.84 -1.74 -14.04
CA TYR A 490 12.96 -1.73 -15.21
C TYR A 490 12.71 -0.31 -15.73
N PHE A 491 12.59 0.68 -14.84
CA PHE A 491 12.45 2.07 -15.25
C PHE A 491 13.69 2.58 -16.02
N LEU A 492 14.88 2.26 -15.51
CA LEU A 492 16.14 2.57 -16.19
C LEU A 492 16.25 1.83 -17.54
N GLN A 493 15.89 0.54 -17.55
CA GLN A 493 15.88 -0.29 -18.76
C GLN A 493 14.93 0.25 -19.84
N SER A 494 13.66 0.49 -19.47
CA SER A 494 12.64 0.97 -20.40
C SER A 494 12.98 2.36 -20.96
N THR A 495 13.57 3.23 -20.14
CA THR A 495 14.02 4.55 -20.61
C THR A 495 15.17 4.41 -21.60
N ALA A 496 16.20 3.61 -21.30
CA ALA A 496 17.31 3.38 -22.22
C ALA A 496 16.83 2.78 -23.56
N GLN A 497 15.92 1.81 -23.51
CA GLN A 497 15.29 1.23 -24.70
C GLN A 497 14.47 2.26 -25.48
N SER A 498 13.74 3.15 -24.81
CA SER A 498 13.00 4.24 -25.47
C SER A 498 13.90 5.25 -26.19
N PHE A 499 15.16 5.37 -25.74
CA PHE A 499 16.20 6.14 -26.43
C PHE A 499 16.98 5.33 -27.46
N GLY A 500 16.66 4.05 -27.66
CA GLY A 500 17.32 3.17 -28.64
C GLY A 500 18.61 2.52 -28.15
N PHE A 501 18.86 2.46 -26.84
CA PHE A 501 20.06 1.86 -26.25
C PHE A 501 19.78 0.52 -25.56
N GLU A 502 20.77 -0.38 -25.61
CA GLU A 502 20.80 -1.60 -24.79
C GLU A 502 21.08 -1.25 -23.33
N VAL A 503 20.44 -1.97 -22.39
CA VAL A 503 20.53 -1.64 -20.95
C VAL A 503 21.93 -1.86 -20.38
N GLU A 504 22.69 -2.79 -20.95
CA GLU A 504 24.07 -3.10 -20.58
C GLU A 504 25.01 -1.91 -20.85
N LYS A 505 24.68 -1.06 -21.83
CA LYS A 505 25.45 0.15 -22.19
C LYS A 505 25.03 1.38 -21.40
N TYR A 506 24.05 1.27 -20.51
CA TYR A 506 23.49 2.41 -19.77
C TYR A 506 24.60 3.20 -19.06
N ALA A 507 25.44 2.51 -18.29
CA ALA A 507 26.47 3.15 -17.47
C ALA A 507 27.47 3.92 -18.34
N ASP A 508 27.96 3.29 -19.40
CA ASP A 508 28.93 3.88 -20.32
C ASP A 508 28.39 5.15 -20.96
N ILE A 509 27.13 5.12 -21.42
CA ILE A 509 26.45 6.29 -22.02
C ILE A 509 26.27 7.39 -20.96
N ALA A 510 25.76 7.06 -19.78
CA ALA A 510 25.53 8.04 -18.72
C ALA A 510 26.84 8.71 -18.24
N PHE A 511 27.97 7.99 -18.26
CA PHE A 511 29.27 8.59 -17.95
C PHE A 511 29.75 9.58 -19.02
N THR A 512 29.29 9.51 -20.27
CA THR A 512 29.64 10.54 -21.29
C THR A 512 28.98 11.91 -21.05
N ALA A 513 27.96 11.97 -20.19
CA ALA A 513 27.23 13.20 -19.91
C ALA A 513 28.08 14.22 -19.14
N ARG A 514 28.24 15.41 -19.71
CA ARG A 514 28.96 16.54 -19.08
C ARG A 514 28.10 17.33 -18.08
N ALA A 515 26.78 17.18 -18.19
CA ALA A 515 25.78 17.74 -17.30
C ALA A 515 24.52 16.85 -17.35
N TYR A 516 23.64 17.00 -16.37
CA TYR A 516 22.37 16.27 -16.34
C TYR A 516 21.27 17.11 -15.67
N PRO A 517 19.98 16.89 -16.02
CA PRO A 517 18.87 17.60 -15.40
C PRO A 517 18.60 17.09 -13.98
N ARG A 518 18.05 17.96 -13.12
CA ARG A 518 17.66 17.61 -11.76
C ARG A 518 16.23 17.08 -11.71
N PHE A 519 16.09 15.76 -11.61
CA PHE A 519 14.81 15.11 -11.39
C PHE A 519 14.28 15.30 -9.96
N GLY A 520 12.96 15.42 -9.83
CA GLY A 520 12.28 15.13 -8.56
C GLY A 520 12.37 13.63 -8.22
N TYR A 521 12.37 13.28 -6.94
CA TYR A 521 12.35 11.88 -6.48
C TYR A 521 10.96 11.52 -5.93
N GLY A 522 10.58 10.24 -6.01
CA GLY A 522 9.34 9.68 -5.48
C GLY A 522 8.56 8.84 -6.48
N CYS A 523 7.59 9.46 -7.17
CA CYS A 523 6.66 8.77 -8.07
C CYS A 523 7.23 8.62 -9.48
N ALA A 524 7.18 7.40 -10.04
CA ALA A 524 7.64 7.13 -11.40
C ALA A 524 6.90 7.97 -12.45
N VAL A 525 5.63 8.28 -12.21
CA VAL A 525 4.80 9.11 -13.10
C VAL A 525 5.31 10.55 -13.17
N PHE A 526 5.73 11.13 -12.03
CA PHE A 526 6.32 12.47 -12.03
C PHE A 526 7.69 12.45 -12.72
N MET A 527 8.52 11.43 -12.49
CA MET A 527 9.80 11.33 -13.20
C MET A 527 9.61 11.14 -14.72
N GLN A 528 8.58 10.41 -15.16
CA GLN A 528 8.25 10.33 -16.58
C GLN A 528 7.82 11.68 -17.15
N SER A 529 7.04 12.45 -16.39
CA SER A 529 6.65 13.81 -16.76
C SER A 529 7.89 14.72 -16.85
N ASP A 530 8.81 14.60 -15.89
CA ASP A 530 10.10 15.30 -15.88
C ASP A 530 10.96 14.89 -17.09
N ILE A 531 11.01 13.61 -17.49
CA ILE A 531 11.74 13.17 -18.71
C ILE A 531 11.21 13.95 -19.91
N VAL A 532 9.88 13.99 -20.08
CA VAL A 532 9.26 14.73 -21.19
C VAL A 532 9.57 16.22 -21.10
N ASP A 533 9.47 16.83 -19.91
CA ASP A 533 9.81 18.24 -19.69
C ASP A 533 11.29 18.55 -19.98
N PHE A 534 12.22 17.65 -19.64
CA PHE A 534 13.62 17.80 -19.97
C PHE A 534 13.90 17.58 -21.46
N GLN A 535 13.22 16.64 -22.12
CA GLN A 535 13.27 16.53 -23.57
C GLN A 535 12.77 17.83 -24.24
N ARG A 536 11.68 18.44 -23.72
CA ARG A 536 11.16 19.74 -24.20
C ARG A 536 12.18 20.87 -24.05
N GLN A 537 12.98 20.84 -23.00
CA GLN A 537 14.10 21.79 -22.77
C GLN A 537 15.36 21.45 -23.60
N GLY A 538 15.37 20.34 -24.33
CA GLY A 538 16.45 19.93 -25.23
C GLY A 538 17.54 19.07 -24.60
N TRP A 539 17.36 18.53 -23.40
CA TRP A 539 18.31 17.60 -22.77
C TRP A 539 18.50 16.34 -23.62
N LYS A 540 19.75 15.90 -23.80
CA LYS A 540 20.10 14.73 -24.61
C LYS A 540 19.88 13.42 -23.85
N PRO A 541 19.73 12.28 -24.54
CA PRO A 541 19.54 10.97 -23.91
C PRO A 541 20.59 10.63 -22.84
N GLU A 542 21.88 10.85 -23.12
CA GLU A 542 22.96 10.59 -22.17
C GLU A 542 22.86 11.44 -20.90
N GLU A 543 22.46 12.71 -21.04
CA GLU A 543 22.27 13.66 -19.93
C GLU A 543 21.06 13.26 -19.08
N ILE A 544 19.95 12.87 -19.72
CA ILE A 544 18.75 12.38 -19.04
C ILE A 544 19.06 11.09 -18.29
N MET A 545 19.76 10.13 -18.91
CA MET A 545 20.16 8.87 -18.30
C MET A 545 21.07 9.09 -17.08
N ALA A 546 22.00 10.04 -17.14
CA ALA A 546 22.81 10.44 -16.00
C ALA A 546 21.96 11.07 -14.88
N GLY A 547 20.99 11.92 -15.21
CA GLY A 547 20.05 12.50 -14.25
C GLY A 547 19.18 11.45 -13.56
N LEU A 548 18.74 10.44 -14.30
CA LEU A 548 17.97 9.30 -13.78
C LEU A 548 18.80 8.39 -12.87
N ALA A 549 20.08 8.16 -13.20
CA ALA A 549 20.99 7.48 -12.28
C ALA A 549 21.17 8.30 -11.01
N ASN A 550 21.34 9.62 -11.10
CA ASN A 550 21.54 10.51 -9.96
C ASN A 550 20.33 10.60 -9.01
N VAL A 551 19.11 10.46 -9.54
CA VAL A 551 17.89 10.48 -8.70
C VAL A 551 17.58 9.15 -8.05
N LEU A 552 18.10 8.03 -8.58
CA LEU A 552 17.94 6.70 -8.00
C LEU A 552 18.23 6.63 -6.49
N PRO A 553 19.40 7.08 -5.99
CA PRO A 553 19.68 7.03 -4.56
C PRO A 553 18.69 7.87 -3.73
N LYS A 554 18.14 8.97 -4.27
CA LYS A 554 17.09 9.72 -3.58
C LYS A 554 15.80 8.90 -3.47
N ASN A 555 15.45 8.16 -4.53
CA ASN A 555 14.31 7.23 -4.48
C ASN A 555 14.53 6.11 -3.45
N ILE A 556 15.71 5.52 -3.41
CA ILE A 556 16.04 4.45 -2.45
C ILE A 556 16.06 5.01 -1.03
N TRP A 557 16.94 5.98 -0.77
CA TRP A 557 17.32 6.37 0.58
C TRP A 557 16.41 7.44 1.19
N LEU A 558 15.73 8.27 0.40
CA LEU A 558 14.81 9.29 0.94
C LEU A 558 13.35 8.86 0.82
N TYR A 559 12.94 8.27 -0.31
CA TYR A 559 11.54 7.93 -0.55
C TYR A 559 11.15 6.54 -0.05
N VAL A 560 11.90 5.49 -0.42
CA VAL A 560 11.61 4.11 0.02
C VAL A 560 12.03 3.90 1.46
N SER A 561 13.24 4.34 1.84
CA SER A 561 13.72 4.16 3.21
C SER A 561 12.96 5.02 4.22
N GLN A 562 12.60 6.25 3.82
CA GLN A 562 12.07 7.32 4.67
C GLN A 562 12.93 7.62 5.90
N ILE A 563 14.24 7.37 5.82
CA ILE A 563 15.20 7.55 6.91
C ILE A 563 16.18 8.67 6.50
N PRO A 564 16.01 9.90 7.00
CA PRO A 564 16.80 11.05 6.57
C PRO A 564 18.29 10.94 6.92
N ASN A 565 18.60 10.27 8.04
CA ASN A 565 19.97 10.07 8.51
C ASN A 565 20.38 8.60 8.33
N LEU A 566 21.20 8.34 7.30
CA LEU A 566 21.67 6.99 6.97
C LEU A 566 22.60 6.39 8.01
N ALA A 567 23.26 7.20 8.84
CA ALA A 567 24.12 6.69 9.90
C ALA A 567 23.34 5.91 10.97
N LYS A 568 22.03 6.15 11.10
CA LYS A 568 21.17 5.36 12.00
C LYS A 568 20.93 3.93 11.52
N LEU A 569 21.19 3.65 10.24
CA LEU A 569 20.99 2.32 9.67
C LEU A 569 22.15 1.34 9.97
N GLY A 570 23.29 1.86 10.43
CA GLY A 570 24.55 1.13 10.55
C GLY A 570 25.58 1.59 9.53
N SER A 571 26.79 1.04 9.58
CA SER A 571 27.93 1.50 8.77
C SER A 571 28.28 0.58 7.60
N ASN A 572 27.75 -0.65 7.57
CA ASN A 572 28.03 -1.63 6.52
C ASN A 572 26.85 -1.83 5.57
N PHE A 573 26.98 -1.33 4.34
CA PHE A 573 25.97 -1.39 3.28
C PHE A 573 26.36 -2.42 2.22
N VAL A 574 25.43 -3.30 1.84
CA VAL A 574 25.62 -4.30 0.77
C VAL A 574 24.58 -4.10 -0.32
N PHE A 575 25.04 -3.81 -1.53
CA PHE A 575 24.20 -3.66 -2.72
C PHE A 575 24.01 -5.01 -3.42
N GLN A 576 22.75 -5.35 -3.68
CA GLN A 576 22.29 -6.55 -4.37
C GLN A 576 21.31 -6.18 -5.50
N GLY A 577 20.98 -7.15 -6.35
CA GLY A 577 20.04 -7.00 -7.45
C GLY A 577 20.71 -6.74 -8.79
N GLY A 578 19.97 -6.99 -9.88
CA GLY A 578 20.49 -6.87 -11.24
C GLY A 578 20.88 -5.44 -11.62
N THR A 579 20.25 -4.43 -11.02
CA THR A 579 20.53 -3.01 -11.31
C THR A 579 21.94 -2.61 -10.90
N GLN A 580 22.55 -3.32 -9.94
CA GLN A 580 23.90 -3.01 -9.46
C GLN A 580 25.01 -3.42 -10.46
N HIS A 581 24.66 -4.06 -11.58
CA HIS A 581 25.56 -4.18 -12.72
C HIS A 581 25.76 -2.84 -13.46
N ASN A 582 24.84 -1.88 -13.30
CA ASN A 582 24.96 -0.55 -13.87
C ASN A 582 25.84 0.33 -12.97
N LEU A 583 27.09 0.53 -13.36
CA LEU A 583 28.06 1.29 -12.56
C LEU A 583 27.68 2.77 -12.36
N ALA A 584 26.89 3.38 -13.24
CA ALA A 584 26.37 4.74 -13.01
C ALA A 584 25.36 4.76 -11.84
N ALA A 585 24.51 3.74 -11.75
CA ALA A 585 23.62 3.55 -10.60
C ALA A 585 24.41 3.28 -9.30
N VAL A 586 25.48 2.49 -9.35
CA VAL A 586 26.34 2.25 -8.17
C VAL A 586 27.08 3.53 -7.75
N LYS A 587 27.68 4.26 -8.70
CA LYS A 587 28.43 5.50 -8.42
C LYS A 587 27.59 6.51 -7.64
N THR A 588 26.42 6.80 -8.18
CA THR A 588 25.48 7.77 -7.57
C THR A 588 24.99 7.32 -6.20
N GLN A 589 24.78 6.02 -5.98
CA GLN A 589 24.46 5.49 -4.65
C GLN A 589 25.62 5.63 -3.67
N VAL A 590 26.85 5.29 -4.08
CA VAL A 590 28.05 5.43 -3.26
C VAL A 590 28.27 6.89 -2.86
N ASP A 591 28.22 7.81 -3.83
CA ASP A 591 28.39 9.24 -3.60
C ASP A 591 27.31 9.77 -2.64
N PHE A 592 26.05 9.38 -2.86
CA PHE A 592 24.95 9.82 -2.02
C PHE A 592 25.10 9.35 -0.57
N ILE A 593 25.49 8.08 -0.36
CA ILE A 593 25.73 7.56 1.00
C ILE A 593 26.91 8.32 1.63
N LYS A 594 28.05 8.45 0.95
CA LYS A 594 29.22 9.16 1.48
C LYS A 594 28.91 10.62 1.83
N GLU A 595 28.12 11.33 1.01
CA GLU A 595 27.70 12.72 1.26
C GLU A 595 26.74 12.83 2.46
N ARG A 596 25.80 11.88 2.62
CA ARG A 596 24.73 11.95 3.64
C ARG A 596 25.08 11.24 4.94
N PHE A 597 26.08 10.38 4.95
CA PHE A 597 26.56 9.68 6.14
C PHE A 597 27.38 10.63 7.03
N THR A 598 26.66 11.43 7.82
CA THR A 598 27.27 12.45 8.70
C THR A 598 26.91 12.22 10.17
N GLY A 599 27.77 12.70 11.08
CA GLY A 599 27.50 12.69 12.52
C GLY A 599 27.82 11.40 13.30
N SER A 600 28.32 10.35 12.64
CA SER A 600 28.72 9.08 13.29
C SER A 600 30.19 8.99 13.68
N GLY A 601 31.05 9.81 13.09
CA GLY A 601 32.51 9.74 13.28
C GLY A 601 33.19 8.52 12.63
N VAL A 602 32.47 7.78 11.78
CA VAL A 602 32.96 6.59 11.06
C VAL A 602 32.65 6.76 9.57
N GLU A 603 33.50 6.22 8.69
CA GLU A 603 33.19 6.17 7.25
C GLU A 603 32.29 4.97 6.91
N PRO A 604 31.30 5.13 6.02
CA PRO A 604 30.45 4.02 5.61
C PRO A 604 31.25 3.04 4.74
N LYS A 605 31.15 1.74 5.04
CA LYS A 605 31.67 0.68 4.18
C LYS A 605 30.56 0.24 3.23
N ILE A 606 30.82 0.33 1.93
CA ILE A 606 29.85 0.03 0.90
C ILE A 606 30.39 -1.09 0.03
N PHE A 607 29.63 -2.17 -0.09
CA PHE A 607 29.99 -3.36 -0.85
C PHE A 607 28.97 -3.57 -1.97
N VAL A 608 29.45 -3.97 -3.15
CA VAL A 608 28.58 -4.57 -4.18
C VAL A 608 28.74 -6.08 -4.05
N HIS A 609 27.62 -6.79 -3.87
CA HIS A 609 27.64 -8.23 -3.69
C HIS A 609 28.29 -8.91 -4.91
N LYS A 610 29.29 -9.78 -4.69
CA LYS A 610 30.05 -10.44 -5.78
C LYS A 610 29.19 -11.25 -6.76
N HIS A 611 27.98 -11.61 -6.34
CA HIS A 611 26.95 -12.27 -7.16
C HIS A 611 25.63 -11.49 -7.10
N THR A 612 25.69 -10.18 -7.34
CA THR A 612 24.55 -9.25 -7.12
C THR A 612 23.26 -9.71 -7.81
N GLY A 613 23.34 -10.23 -9.04
CA GLY A 613 22.18 -10.68 -9.81
C GLY A 613 21.53 -11.96 -9.28
N GLU A 614 22.30 -12.85 -8.65
CA GLU A 614 21.86 -14.19 -8.22
C GLU A 614 21.74 -14.34 -6.69
N ALA A 615 21.85 -13.26 -5.92
CA ALA A 615 21.82 -13.30 -4.45
C ALA A 615 20.60 -14.03 -3.88
N GLY A 616 19.40 -13.79 -4.43
CA GLY A 616 18.18 -14.51 -4.03
C GLY A 616 18.29 -16.03 -4.24
N ALA A 617 18.77 -16.47 -5.40
CA ALA A 617 18.97 -17.90 -5.67
C ALA A 617 19.99 -18.52 -4.70
N ILE A 618 21.11 -17.85 -4.46
CA ILE A 618 22.15 -18.31 -3.51
C ILE A 618 21.56 -18.47 -2.10
N GLY A 619 20.78 -17.49 -1.63
CA GLY A 619 20.15 -17.53 -0.31
C GLY A 619 19.24 -18.74 -0.09
N CYS A 620 18.51 -19.15 -1.11
CA CYS A 620 17.65 -20.33 -1.04
C CYS A 620 18.43 -21.64 -1.02
N ALA A 621 19.50 -21.74 -1.80
CA ALA A 621 20.38 -22.90 -1.77
C ALA A 621 21.04 -23.06 -0.39
N ILE A 622 21.43 -21.94 0.26
CA ILE A 622 21.95 -21.96 1.63
C ILE A 622 20.91 -22.54 2.61
N GLU A 623 19.64 -22.14 2.48
CA GLU A 623 18.58 -22.68 3.34
C GLU A 623 18.31 -24.16 3.07
N ALA A 624 18.32 -24.60 1.81
CA ALA A 624 18.22 -26.03 1.46
C ALA A 624 19.38 -26.84 2.06
N CYS A 625 20.61 -26.32 1.98
CA CYS A 625 21.80 -26.90 2.63
C CYS A 625 21.65 -26.98 4.15
N ARG A 626 21.09 -25.94 4.79
CA ARG A 626 20.81 -25.94 6.23
C ARG A 626 19.81 -27.03 6.61
N LEU A 627 18.70 -27.15 5.87
CA LEU A 627 17.69 -28.21 6.08
C LEU A 627 18.34 -29.59 5.97
N TYR A 628 19.19 -29.80 4.96
CA TYR A 628 19.94 -31.04 4.80
C TYR A 628 20.84 -31.36 6.00
N LYS A 629 21.56 -30.35 6.52
CA LYS A 629 22.44 -30.47 7.70
C LYS A 629 21.70 -30.81 9.00
N ILE A 630 20.43 -30.40 9.14
CA ILE A 630 19.59 -30.77 10.30
C ILE A 630 18.80 -32.07 10.09
N GLY A 631 19.09 -32.83 9.02
CA GLY A 631 18.55 -34.16 8.79
C GLY A 631 17.48 -34.28 7.71
N HIS A 632 17.07 -33.19 7.06
CA HIS A 632 16.14 -33.25 5.92
C HIS A 632 16.81 -33.92 4.69
N ARG A 633 16.03 -34.61 3.86
CA ARG A 633 16.50 -35.22 2.61
C ARG A 633 15.54 -34.86 1.49
N THR A 634 16.07 -34.69 0.27
CA THR A 634 15.33 -34.04 -0.80
C THR A 634 14.23 -34.91 -1.40
N ASP A 635 13.07 -34.30 -1.64
CA ASP A 635 11.95 -34.87 -2.41
C ASP A 635 11.96 -34.43 -3.88
N PHE A 636 13.00 -33.70 -4.30
CA PHE A 636 13.13 -33.15 -5.65
C PHE A 636 12.91 -34.22 -6.73
N ILE A 637 12.11 -33.91 -7.75
CA ILE A 637 11.70 -34.87 -8.79
C ILE A 637 12.86 -35.38 -9.68
N GLY A 638 14.03 -34.76 -9.60
CA GLY A 638 15.22 -35.09 -10.39
C GLY A 638 15.29 -34.35 -11.73
N LEU A 639 16.51 -34.17 -12.23
CA LEU A 639 16.80 -33.35 -13.43
C LEU A 639 16.13 -33.89 -14.71
N ASP A 640 16.07 -35.21 -14.88
CA ASP A 640 15.43 -35.85 -16.04
C ASP A 640 13.92 -35.60 -16.11
N LYS A 641 13.24 -35.61 -14.96
CA LYS A 641 11.80 -35.29 -14.90
C LYS A 641 11.55 -33.81 -15.13
N VAL A 642 12.43 -32.94 -14.64
CA VAL A 642 12.35 -31.49 -14.85
C VAL A 642 12.38 -31.14 -16.34
N SER A 643 13.32 -31.71 -17.10
CA SER A 643 13.44 -31.43 -18.55
C SER A 643 12.24 -31.90 -19.37
N LYS A 644 11.40 -32.77 -18.79
CA LYS A 644 10.22 -33.38 -19.42
C LYS A 644 8.90 -32.86 -18.87
N ILE A 645 8.90 -31.78 -18.08
CA ILE A 645 7.67 -31.17 -17.60
C ILE A 645 6.85 -30.69 -18.80
N ILE A 646 5.60 -31.13 -18.83
CA ILE A 646 4.56 -30.65 -19.75
C ILE A 646 3.46 -30.07 -18.87
N PHE A 647 2.96 -28.89 -19.21
CA PHE A 647 1.84 -28.30 -18.46
C PHE A 647 0.80 -27.65 -19.38
N LYS A 648 -0.42 -27.57 -18.88
CA LYS A 648 -1.55 -26.88 -19.51
C LYS A 648 -2.16 -25.93 -18.50
N THR A 649 -2.31 -24.67 -18.89
CA THR A 649 -2.91 -23.64 -18.03
C THR A 649 -4.33 -23.34 -18.50
N THR A 650 -5.30 -23.39 -17.59
CA THR A 650 -6.70 -23.07 -17.86
C THR A 650 -7.18 -21.99 -16.89
N ARG A 651 -7.76 -20.90 -17.42
CA ARG A 651 -8.44 -19.85 -16.63
C ARG A 651 -9.60 -19.26 -17.40
N ASN A 652 -10.82 -19.64 -17.04
CA ASN A 652 -12.06 -19.24 -17.69
C ASN A 652 -13.23 -19.34 -16.68
N GLU A 653 -14.48 -19.16 -17.09
CA GLU A 653 -15.62 -19.26 -16.16
C GLU A 653 -15.77 -20.62 -15.48
N ASP A 654 -15.25 -21.70 -16.08
CA ASP A 654 -15.25 -23.03 -15.48
C ASP A 654 -14.31 -23.13 -14.28
N THR A 655 -13.26 -22.31 -14.25
CA THR A 655 -12.36 -22.21 -13.08
C THR A 655 -12.85 -21.24 -12.02
N ARG A 656 -14.04 -20.62 -12.17
CA ARG A 656 -14.57 -19.69 -11.16
C ARG A 656 -14.84 -20.39 -9.83
N CYS A 657 -14.29 -19.82 -8.76
CA CYS A 657 -14.55 -20.23 -7.40
C CYS A 657 -15.90 -19.67 -6.94
N TYR A 658 -16.72 -20.47 -6.26
CA TYR A 658 -18.01 -20.01 -5.71
C TYR A 658 -18.10 -20.17 -4.19
N PHE A 659 -16.95 -20.37 -3.51
CA PHE A 659 -16.90 -20.60 -2.07
C PHE A 659 -17.18 -19.34 -1.23
N CYS A 660 -17.14 -18.16 -1.84
CA CYS A 660 -17.50 -16.89 -1.19
C CYS A 660 -18.10 -15.90 -2.19
N LYS A 661 -18.52 -14.73 -1.70
CA LYS A 661 -19.16 -13.67 -2.50
C LYS A 661 -18.24 -13.06 -3.57
N ASN A 662 -16.91 -13.13 -3.39
CA ASN A 662 -15.92 -12.59 -4.33
C ASN A 662 -15.90 -13.34 -5.66
N LYS A 663 -16.39 -14.59 -5.65
CA LYS A 663 -16.49 -15.48 -6.80
C LYS A 663 -15.26 -15.42 -7.73
N CYS A 664 -14.04 -15.50 -7.20
CA CYS A 664 -12.82 -15.19 -7.96
C CYS A 664 -12.51 -16.23 -9.06
N LEU A 665 -11.85 -15.82 -10.14
CA LEU A 665 -11.29 -16.73 -11.14
C LEU A 665 -10.00 -17.39 -10.61
N ARG A 666 -9.90 -18.71 -10.74
CA ARG A 666 -8.71 -19.49 -10.40
C ARG A 666 -7.92 -19.83 -11.65
N THR A 667 -6.61 -20.05 -11.52
CA THR A 667 -5.78 -20.61 -12.60
C THR A 667 -5.50 -22.06 -12.29
N PHE A 668 -5.92 -22.97 -13.17
CA PHE A 668 -5.62 -24.39 -13.06
C PHE A 668 -4.39 -24.68 -13.92
N ILE A 669 -3.38 -25.30 -13.33
CA ILE A 669 -2.15 -25.71 -14.01
C ILE A 669 -2.05 -27.22 -13.91
N ASP A 670 -2.31 -27.92 -15.01
CA ASP A 670 -2.23 -29.37 -15.11
C ASP A 670 -0.83 -29.75 -15.53
N VAL A 671 -0.09 -30.44 -14.67
CA VAL A 671 1.31 -30.77 -14.85
C VAL A 671 1.47 -32.26 -15.05
N LYS A 672 2.21 -32.65 -16.09
CA LYS A 672 2.62 -34.01 -16.42
C LYS A 672 4.15 -34.06 -16.44
N THR A 673 4.72 -35.03 -15.74
CA THR A 673 6.19 -35.19 -15.61
C THR A 673 6.71 -36.48 -16.22
N GLU A 674 5.82 -37.30 -16.80
CA GLU A 674 6.16 -38.58 -17.41
C GLU A 674 5.77 -38.61 -18.91
N ILE A 675 6.66 -39.17 -19.73
CA ILE A 675 6.46 -39.34 -21.18
C ILE A 675 6.27 -40.84 -21.45
N GLU A 676 5.23 -41.19 -22.21
CA GLU A 676 4.96 -42.58 -22.62
C GLU A 676 6.12 -43.16 -23.45
N LYS A 677 6.45 -44.45 -23.22
CA LYS A 677 7.50 -45.14 -23.98
C LYS A 677 7.18 -45.15 -25.48
N GLY A 678 8.10 -44.62 -26.29
CA GLY A 678 8.02 -44.66 -27.76
C GLY A 678 7.48 -43.38 -28.43
N LYS A 679 7.11 -42.33 -27.67
CA LYS A 679 6.69 -41.03 -28.21
C LYS A 679 7.74 -39.95 -27.93
N THR A 680 7.87 -38.97 -28.83
CA THR A 680 8.76 -37.81 -28.64
C THR A 680 8.12 -36.75 -27.72
N TYR A 681 8.95 -35.89 -27.11
CA TYR A 681 8.47 -34.80 -26.25
C TYR A 681 7.46 -33.89 -26.97
N ASP A 682 7.77 -33.49 -28.21
CA ASP A 682 6.91 -32.59 -28.99
C ASP A 682 5.59 -33.25 -29.38
N GLU A 683 5.58 -34.55 -29.68
CA GLU A 683 4.35 -35.29 -29.93
C GLU A 683 3.45 -35.35 -28.69
N VAL A 684 4.01 -35.64 -27.51
CA VAL A 684 3.24 -35.70 -26.25
C VAL A 684 2.78 -34.30 -25.82
N LYS A 685 3.62 -33.28 -25.97
CA LYS A 685 3.28 -31.88 -25.66
C LYS A 685 2.14 -31.38 -26.53
N ASN A 686 2.24 -31.56 -27.85
CA ASN A 686 1.21 -31.11 -28.79
C ASN A 686 -0.10 -31.88 -28.59
N ALA A 687 -0.04 -33.19 -28.34
CA ALA A 687 -1.22 -33.98 -28.01
C ALA A 687 -1.88 -33.48 -26.71
N PHE A 688 -1.10 -33.24 -25.64
CA PHE A 688 -1.62 -32.82 -24.34
C PHE A 688 -2.23 -31.41 -24.35
N ILE A 689 -1.58 -30.45 -25.01
CA ILE A 689 -2.06 -29.06 -25.10
C ILE A 689 -3.34 -28.99 -25.95
N ASN A 690 -3.39 -29.70 -27.07
CA ASN A 690 -4.49 -29.63 -28.03
C ASN A 690 -5.65 -30.59 -27.72
N LYS A 691 -5.51 -31.52 -26.76
CA LYS A 691 -6.61 -32.41 -26.35
C LYS A 691 -7.74 -31.58 -25.73
N LYS A 692 -8.88 -31.53 -26.43
CA LYS A 692 -10.10 -30.81 -26.01
C LYS A 692 -11.11 -31.71 -25.31
N GLU A 693 -11.09 -33.01 -25.60
CA GLU A 693 -12.05 -34.00 -25.09
C GLU A 693 -11.29 -35.16 -24.43
N PHE A 694 -11.72 -35.54 -23.23
CA PHE A 694 -11.27 -36.72 -22.49
C PHE A 694 -12.43 -37.71 -22.44
N SER A 695 -12.18 -39.01 -22.56
CA SER A 695 -13.23 -40.00 -22.33
C SER A 695 -13.61 -40.05 -20.85
N ASP A 696 -14.84 -40.42 -20.50
CA ASP A 696 -15.31 -40.47 -19.11
C ASP A 696 -14.40 -41.30 -18.18
N ASP A 697 -13.79 -42.37 -18.73
CA ASP A 697 -12.84 -43.24 -18.02
C ASP A 697 -11.45 -42.60 -17.76
N GLU A 698 -11.10 -41.51 -18.46
CA GLU A 698 -9.83 -40.78 -18.28
C GLU A 698 -9.95 -39.64 -17.25
N ILE A 699 -11.17 -39.25 -16.86
CA ILE A 699 -11.45 -38.08 -16.03
C ILE A 699 -11.34 -38.44 -14.54
N VAL A 700 -10.36 -37.84 -13.85
CA VAL A 700 -10.13 -38.09 -12.41
C VAL A 700 -11.26 -37.57 -11.53
N ASN A 701 -11.82 -36.42 -11.88
CA ASN A 701 -12.90 -35.78 -11.12
C ASN A 701 -14.06 -35.43 -12.06
N PRO A 702 -15.07 -36.32 -12.18
CA PRO A 702 -16.23 -36.09 -13.05
C PRO A 702 -17.06 -34.85 -12.67
N ASN A 703 -16.93 -34.39 -11.42
CA ASN A 703 -17.63 -33.20 -10.92
C ASN A 703 -16.87 -31.88 -11.22
N SER A 704 -15.65 -31.97 -11.76
CA SER A 704 -14.91 -30.78 -12.18
C SER A 704 -15.46 -30.25 -13.49
N LYS A 705 -15.64 -28.92 -13.56
CA LYS A 705 -15.95 -28.25 -14.83
C LYS A 705 -14.75 -28.19 -15.79
N VAL A 706 -13.54 -28.47 -15.29
CA VAL A 706 -12.32 -28.52 -16.09
C VAL A 706 -11.79 -29.96 -16.05
N PRO A 707 -12.04 -30.78 -17.08
CA PRO A 707 -11.62 -32.18 -17.07
C PRO A 707 -10.09 -32.30 -16.98
N MET A 708 -9.63 -33.35 -16.31
CA MET A 708 -8.21 -33.63 -16.03
C MET A 708 -7.93 -35.11 -16.28
N ALA A 709 -6.83 -35.42 -16.96
CA ALA A 709 -6.40 -36.81 -17.19
C ALA A 709 -5.83 -37.47 -15.94
N GLY A 710 -6.02 -38.80 -15.84
CA GLY A 710 -5.54 -39.69 -14.77
C GLY A 710 -4.08 -39.52 -14.34
N ASP A 711 -3.20 -39.19 -15.27
CA ASP A 711 -1.76 -39.13 -15.08
C ASP A 711 -1.22 -37.70 -14.90
N THR A 712 -2.10 -36.74 -14.61
CA THR A 712 -1.74 -35.32 -14.44
C THR A 712 -2.01 -34.83 -13.03
N LYS A 713 -1.12 -33.98 -12.54
CA LYS A 713 -1.25 -33.30 -11.25
C LYS A 713 -1.72 -31.87 -11.47
N ARG A 714 -2.87 -31.50 -10.92
CA ARG A 714 -3.36 -30.12 -10.96
C ARG A 714 -2.87 -29.29 -9.79
N LEU A 715 -2.41 -28.09 -10.11
CA LEU A 715 -2.12 -27.01 -9.18
C LEU A 715 -3.14 -25.90 -9.40
N ILE A 716 -3.76 -25.40 -8.34
CA ILE A 716 -4.78 -24.36 -8.42
C ILE A 716 -4.25 -23.10 -7.77
N ILE A 717 -3.95 -22.12 -8.60
CA ILE A 717 -3.54 -20.78 -8.16
C ILE A 717 -4.80 -19.97 -7.90
N ALA A 718 -4.96 -19.56 -6.64
CA ALA A 718 -6.09 -18.80 -6.17
C ALA A 718 -5.63 -17.64 -5.27
N THR A 719 -6.50 -16.64 -5.15
CA THR A 719 -6.28 -15.46 -4.29
C THR A 719 -6.37 -15.78 -2.80
N CYS A 720 -6.91 -16.94 -2.42
CA CYS A 720 -7.01 -17.40 -1.04
C CYS A 720 -6.89 -18.93 -0.96
N GLU A 721 -6.63 -19.44 0.24
CA GLU A 721 -6.40 -20.86 0.55
C GLU A 721 -7.65 -21.70 0.27
N LYS A 722 -8.85 -21.13 0.47
CA LYS A 722 -10.11 -21.83 0.15
C LYS A 722 -10.25 -22.06 -1.35
N GLY A 723 -9.67 -21.19 -2.17
CA GLY A 723 -9.76 -21.28 -3.62
C GLY A 723 -8.77 -22.25 -4.25
N THR A 724 -7.82 -22.82 -3.49
CA THR A 724 -6.79 -23.74 -4.03
C THR A 724 -7.29 -25.17 -4.25
N VAL A 725 -8.58 -25.41 -4.05
CA VAL A 725 -9.26 -26.71 -4.24
C VAL A 725 -10.45 -26.56 -5.17
N GLU A 726 -10.87 -27.66 -5.78
CA GLU A 726 -11.95 -27.66 -6.76
C GLU A 726 -13.34 -27.78 -6.13
N ASP A 727 -13.47 -28.65 -5.13
CA ASP A 727 -14.74 -29.06 -4.57
C ASP A 727 -14.99 -28.49 -3.16
N ILE A 728 -16.28 -28.46 -2.79
CA ILE A 728 -16.74 -27.91 -1.51
C ILE A 728 -16.29 -28.77 -0.33
N GLY A 729 -16.12 -30.09 -0.51
CA GLY A 729 -15.66 -31.01 0.53
C GLY A 729 -14.23 -30.67 0.95
N SER A 730 -13.30 -30.68 0.00
CA SER A 730 -11.90 -30.28 0.21
C SER A 730 -11.79 -28.86 0.78
N MET A 731 -12.65 -27.93 0.35
CA MET A 731 -12.67 -26.56 0.89
C MET A 731 -13.10 -26.52 2.35
N LYS A 732 -14.12 -27.33 2.73
CA LYS A 732 -14.55 -27.46 4.12
C LYS A 732 -13.43 -28.04 4.98
N ASP A 733 -12.63 -28.97 4.47
CA ASP A 733 -11.49 -29.53 5.20
C ASP A 733 -10.39 -28.50 5.41
N ILE A 734 -10.02 -27.73 4.38
CA ILE A 734 -9.10 -26.58 4.53
C ILE A 734 -9.63 -25.60 5.57
N LYS A 735 -10.92 -25.25 5.47
CA LYS A 735 -11.56 -24.33 6.42
C LYS A 735 -11.51 -24.90 7.84
N LYS A 736 -11.80 -26.19 8.02
CA LYS A 736 -11.78 -26.86 9.32
C LYS A 736 -10.37 -26.82 9.92
N GLY A 737 -9.33 -27.14 9.15
CA GLY A 737 -7.94 -27.04 9.59
C GLY A 737 -7.55 -25.61 9.98
N LEU A 738 -7.95 -24.61 9.19
CA LEU A 738 -7.73 -23.20 9.52
C LEU A 738 -8.48 -22.79 10.80
N ASP A 739 -9.74 -23.20 10.95
CA ASP A 739 -10.56 -22.89 12.13
C ASP A 739 -9.98 -23.56 13.40
N GLU A 740 -9.43 -24.78 13.29
CA GLU A 740 -8.69 -25.45 14.38
C GLU A 740 -7.42 -24.69 14.77
N ILE A 741 -6.61 -24.26 13.80
CA ILE A 741 -5.42 -23.43 14.07
C ILE A 741 -5.81 -22.12 14.76
N LYS A 742 -6.86 -21.45 14.28
CA LYS A 742 -7.34 -20.20 14.87
C LYS A 742 -7.89 -20.39 16.28
N LYS A 743 -8.53 -21.52 16.57
CA LYS A 743 -9.01 -21.84 17.91
C LYS A 743 -7.85 -22.08 18.89
N LEU A 744 -6.79 -22.74 18.44
CA LEU A 744 -5.57 -22.96 19.23
C LEU A 744 -4.71 -21.69 19.41
N ASN A 745 -4.92 -20.68 18.56
CA ASN A 745 -4.16 -19.45 18.56
C ASN A 745 -5.14 -18.27 18.50
N PRO A 746 -5.73 -17.87 19.64
CA PRO A 746 -6.78 -16.86 19.65
C PRO A 746 -6.27 -15.48 19.25
N ASN A 747 -7.16 -14.68 18.66
CA ASN A 747 -6.90 -13.29 18.30
C ASN A 747 -7.82 -12.39 19.14
N ILE A 748 -7.25 -11.85 20.23
CA ILE A 748 -7.97 -11.02 21.21
C ILE A 748 -8.45 -9.70 20.58
N VAL A 749 -7.79 -9.22 19.53
CA VAL A 749 -8.23 -8.02 18.78
C VAL A 749 -9.54 -8.29 18.04
N ASP A 750 -9.68 -9.45 17.39
CA ASP A 750 -10.92 -9.86 16.72
C ASP A 750 -12.05 -10.15 17.73
N GLU A 751 -11.71 -10.76 18.87
CA GLU A 751 -12.67 -10.94 19.98
C GLU A 751 -13.17 -9.58 20.50
N ALA A 752 -12.26 -8.63 20.77
CA ALA A 752 -12.60 -7.26 21.16
C ALA A 752 -13.46 -6.56 20.10
N ALA A 753 -13.13 -6.72 18.81
CA ALA A 753 -13.86 -6.15 17.69
C ALA A 753 -15.31 -6.65 17.60
N LYS A 754 -15.59 -7.87 18.06
CA LYS A 754 -16.95 -8.44 18.12
C LYS A 754 -17.68 -8.01 19.38
N LEU A 755 -17.02 -8.14 20.54
CA LEU A 755 -17.59 -7.83 21.85
C LEU A 755 -17.94 -6.35 22.03
N ALA A 756 -17.23 -5.44 21.35
CA ALA A 756 -17.52 -4.01 21.38
C ALA A 756 -18.93 -3.65 20.88
N TRP A 757 -19.58 -4.51 20.08
CA TRP A 757 -20.89 -4.27 19.47
C TRP A 757 -21.99 -5.21 20.02
N CYS A 758 -21.75 -5.85 21.16
CA CYS A 758 -22.70 -6.71 21.84
C CYS A 758 -23.35 -6.00 23.04
N SER A 759 -24.57 -6.42 23.39
CA SER A 759 -25.24 -5.98 24.62
C SER A 759 -24.56 -6.59 25.84
N TRP A 760 -24.23 -5.76 26.82
CA TRP A 760 -23.67 -6.20 28.11
C TRP A 760 -24.72 -6.43 29.20
N LYS A 761 -26.02 -6.35 28.82
CA LYS A 761 -27.19 -6.59 29.66
C LYS A 761 -27.16 -5.74 30.95
N PRO A 762 -27.18 -4.40 30.83
CA PRO A 762 -27.28 -3.52 31.98
C PRO A 762 -28.62 -3.70 32.68
N GLU A 763 -28.71 -3.22 33.92
CA GLU A 763 -30.01 -3.07 34.56
C GLU A 763 -30.83 -1.97 33.86
N VAL A 764 -32.12 -2.19 33.70
CA VAL A 764 -33.03 -1.23 33.04
C VAL A 764 -33.74 -0.43 34.10
N PHE A 765 -33.65 0.90 34.01
CA PHE A 765 -34.37 1.78 34.91
C PHE A 765 -35.87 1.68 34.66
N ASN A 766 -36.65 1.48 35.72
CA ASN A 766 -38.10 1.51 35.63
C ASN A 766 -38.62 2.89 36.07
N PRO A 767 -39.01 3.78 35.14
CA PRO A 767 -39.40 5.13 35.48
C PRO A 767 -40.72 5.16 36.25
N GLN A 768 -40.69 5.68 37.48
CA GLN A 768 -41.90 5.99 38.23
C GLN A 768 -42.45 7.35 37.75
N ILE A 769 -43.53 7.32 36.99
CA ILE A 769 -44.17 8.53 36.46
C ILE A 769 -45.44 8.82 37.27
N ASP A 770 -45.32 9.69 38.27
CA ASP A 770 -46.47 10.09 39.10
C ASP A 770 -47.42 11.01 38.32
N GLU A 771 -48.70 10.62 38.25
CA GLU A 771 -49.73 11.50 37.67
C GLU A 771 -49.95 12.71 38.60
N PRO A 772 -49.90 13.95 38.08
CA PRO A 772 -50.16 15.13 38.90
C PRO A 772 -51.62 15.14 39.40
N LYS A 773 -51.82 14.93 40.71
CA LYS A 773 -53.14 14.89 41.37
C LYS A 773 -53.52 16.27 41.95
N GLY A 774 -54.75 16.72 41.74
CA GLY A 774 -55.34 17.91 42.38
C GLY A 774 -56.22 18.78 41.46
N ILE A 775 -57.19 19.49 42.03
CA ILE A 775 -58.16 20.34 41.31
C ILE A 775 -57.51 21.62 40.72
N PHE A 776 -56.32 22.00 41.21
CA PHE A 776 -55.55 23.18 40.79
C PHE A 776 -54.33 22.86 39.89
N VAL A 777 -54.23 21.66 39.30
CA VAL A 777 -53.13 21.32 38.38
C VAL A 777 -53.26 22.12 37.09
N SER A 778 -52.24 22.92 36.75
CA SER A 778 -52.25 23.72 35.52
C SER A 778 -52.28 22.84 34.26
N GLY A 779 -52.99 23.30 33.23
CA GLY A 779 -53.06 22.60 31.93
C GLY A 779 -51.70 22.46 31.22
N SER A 780 -50.67 23.22 31.63
CA SER A 780 -49.28 23.02 31.19
C SER A 780 -48.64 21.78 31.80
N LYS A 781 -48.75 21.59 33.13
CA LYS A 781 -48.17 20.43 33.85
C LYS A 781 -48.77 19.10 33.38
N ARG A 782 -50.07 19.08 33.07
CA ARG A 782 -50.73 17.88 32.55
C ARG A 782 -50.25 17.52 31.13
N ARG A 783 -50.03 18.52 30.26
CA ARG A 783 -49.47 18.30 28.91
C ARG A 783 -48.03 17.82 28.96
N GLU A 784 -47.23 18.34 29.88
CA GLU A 784 -45.83 17.92 30.07
C GLU A 784 -45.73 16.47 30.58
N TYR A 785 -46.59 16.08 31.52
CA TYR A 785 -46.73 14.69 31.97
C TYR A 785 -47.07 13.73 30.82
N VAL A 786 -48.11 14.04 30.01
CA VAL A 786 -48.52 13.20 28.88
C VAL A 786 -47.38 13.06 27.87
N LYS A 787 -46.75 14.19 27.50
CA LYS A 787 -45.61 14.19 26.57
C LYS A 787 -44.43 13.36 27.08
N ARG A 788 -44.07 13.47 28.35
CA ARG A 788 -42.99 12.67 28.96
C ARG A 788 -43.33 11.17 28.94
N LYS A 789 -44.57 10.82 29.30
CA LYS A 789 -45.04 9.43 29.28
C LYS A 789 -44.97 8.81 27.88
N GLU A 790 -45.44 9.52 26.87
CA GLU A 790 -45.35 9.09 25.46
C GLU A 790 -43.89 8.86 25.01
N LEU A 791 -42.98 9.77 25.37
CA LEU A 791 -41.56 9.64 25.04
C LEU A 791 -40.93 8.41 25.70
N ILE A 792 -41.25 8.13 26.97
CA ILE A 792 -40.78 6.96 27.71
C ILE A 792 -41.31 5.67 27.08
N GLU A 793 -42.62 5.60 26.80
CA GLU A 793 -43.25 4.42 26.19
C GLU A 793 -42.70 4.14 24.78
N ASN A 794 -42.27 5.19 24.06
CA ASN A 794 -41.70 5.06 22.73
C ASN A 794 -40.23 4.59 22.71
N ARG A 795 -39.48 4.67 23.83
CA ARG A 795 -38.04 4.30 23.87
C ARG A 795 -37.78 2.90 23.31
N LYS A 796 -38.66 1.93 23.57
CA LYS A 796 -38.57 0.55 23.07
C LYS A 796 -38.68 0.41 21.56
N ASN A 797 -39.24 1.40 20.86
CA ASN A 797 -39.40 1.41 19.41
C ASN A 797 -38.30 2.19 18.68
N ILE A 798 -37.51 2.99 19.42
CA ILE A 798 -36.46 3.84 18.86
C ILE A 798 -35.34 2.96 18.31
N VAL A 799 -34.93 3.24 17.07
CA VAL A 799 -33.83 2.59 16.37
C VAL A 799 -32.63 3.53 16.24
N ILE A 800 -31.48 3.10 16.74
CA ILE A 800 -30.25 3.89 16.73
C ILE A 800 -29.22 3.23 15.80
N GLY A 801 -28.84 3.95 14.75
CA GLY A 801 -27.71 3.64 13.89
C GLY A 801 -26.39 4.08 14.53
N ILE A 802 -25.42 3.17 14.64
CA ILE A 802 -24.09 3.48 15.19
C ILE A 802 -23.00 3.07 14.19
N PRO A 803 -22.15 4.00 13.72
CA PRO A 803 -21.08 3.67 12.78
C PRO A 803 -19.93 2.93 13.50
N ARG A 804 -19.47 1.81 12.93
CA ARG A 804 -18.30 1.04 13.39
C ARG A 804 -16.98 1.73 13.04
N VAL A 805 -16.65 2.81 13.75
CA VAL A 805 -15.54 3.70 13.37
C VAL A 805 -14.71 4.15 14.56
N LEU A 806 -13.44 4.46 14.31
CA LEU A 806 -12.58 5.20 15.25
C LEU A 806 -12.54 4.56 16.65
N ASN A 807 -12.61 5.38 17.70
CA ASN A 807 -12.54 4.92 19.09
C ASN A 807 -13.85 4.26 19.58
N MET A 808 -14.92 4.20 18.76
CA MET A 808 -16.15 3.49 19.14
C MET A 808 -15.89 2.00 19.40
N TYR A 809 -14.87 1.40 18.78
CA TYR A 809 -14.42 0.04 19.08
C TYR A 809 -13.98 -0.17 20.55
N GLN A 810 -13.69 0.90 21.29
CA GLN A 810 -13.33 0.85 22.70
C GLN A 810 -14.51 1.22 23.62
N HIS A 811 -15.28 2.25 23.28
CA HIS A 811 -16.29 2.81 24.20
C HIS A 811 -17.75 2.57 23.78
N ASN A 812 -18.02 1.90 22.67
CA ASN A 812 -19.41 1.54 22.32
C ASN A 812 -20.13 0.71 23.41
N PRO A 813 -19.47 -0.21 24.14
CA PRO A 813 -20.11 -0.92 25.26
C PRO A 813 -20.73 0.02 26.32
N PHE A 814 -20.11 1.17 26.57
CA PHE A 814 -20.67 2.21 27.45
C PHE A 814 -21.97 2.78 26.87
N PHE A 815 -21.95 3.20 25.60
CA PHE A 815 -23.07 3.90 24.99
C PHE A 815 -24.28 2.98 24.75
N THR A 816 -24.07 1.74 24.29
CA THR A 816 -25.19 0.81 24.11
C THR A 816 -25.80 0.44 25.45
N ALA A 817 -24.98 0.22 26.49
CA ALA A 817 -25.50 -0.03 27.82
C ALA A 817 -26.26 1.18 28.41
N TYR A 818 -25.78 2.41 28.19
CA TYR A 818 -26.51 3.63 28.54
C TYR A 818 -27.91 3.65 27.89
N PHE A 819 -28.01 3.41 26.58
CA PHE A 819 -29.30 3.39 25.89
C PHE A 819 -30.20 2.22 26.32
N GLU A 820 -29.64 1.03 26.54
CA GLU A 820 -30.37 -0.14 27.04
C GLU A 820 -30.94 0.12 28.44
N ALA A 821 -30.15 0.72 29.34
CA ALA A 821 -30.57 1.08 30.69
C ALA A 821 -31.75 2.08 30.69
N LEU A 822 -31.88 2.88 29.62
CA LEU A 822 -33.01 3.79 29.42
C LEU A 822 -34.27 3.11 28.84
N GLY A 823 -34.19 1.83 28.46
CA GLY A 823 -35.29 1.05 27.92
C GLY A 823 -35.30 0.91 26.39
N ILE A 824 -34.21 1.26 25.71
CA ILE A 824 -34.05 0.98 24.27
C ILE A 824 -33.71 -0.50 24.08
N MET A 825 -34.42 -1.19 23.19
CA MET A 825 -34.25 -2.62 23.00
C MET A 825 -32.90 -2.94 22.33
N PRO A 826 -32.14 -3.97 22.78
CA PRO A 826 -30.86 -4.34 22.15
C PRO A 826 -30.96 -4.64 20.65
N GLY A 827 -32.09 -5.19 20.18
CA GLY A 827 -32.35 -5.43 18.76
C GLY A 827 -32.56 -4.16 17.92
N ASN A 828 -32.61 -2.98 18.54
CA ASN A 828 -32.78 -1.68 17.87
C ASN A 828 -31.47 -0.94 17.61
N PHE A 829 -30.31 -1.49 18.00
CA PHE A 829 -29.04 -0.98 17.54
C PHE A 829 -28.71 -1.52 16.15
N VAL A 830 -28.46 -0.61 15.20
CA VAL A 830 -28.11 -0.94 13.83
C VAL A 830 -26.68 -0.48 13.58
N TYR A 831 -25.76 -1.43 13.43
CA TYR A 831 -24.35 -1.13 13.16
C TYR A 831 -24.07 -1.10 11.66
N SER A 832 -23.17 -0.22 11.22
CA SER A 832 -22.60 -0.30 9.87
C SER A 832 -21.81 -1.61 9.70
N ASP A 833 -21.65 -2.08 8.46
CA ASP A 833 -20.78 -3.23 8.18
C ASP A 833 -19.32 -2.93 8.55
N TYR A 834 -18.51 -3.98 8.75
CA TYR A 834 -17.06 -3.84 8.84
C TYR A 834 -16.50 -3.24 7.54
N THR A 835 -15.36 -2.56 7.65
CA THR A 835 -14.75 -1.91 6.50
C THR A 835 -14.41 -2.93 5.40
N THR A 836 -14.78 -2.62 4.16
CA THR A 836 -14.45 -3.39 2.95
C THR A 836 -14.14 -2.43 1.82
N GLU A 837 -13.42 -2.88 0.79
CA GLU A 837 -13.16 -2.04 -0.39
C GLU A 837 -14.47 -1.57 -1.04
N GLU A 838 -15.48 -2.43 -1.09
CA GLU A 838 -16.80 -2.13 -1.65
C GLU A 838 -17.51 -1.05 -0.82
N LEU A 839 -17.50 -1.17 0.51
CA LEU A 839 -18.06 -0.16 1.41
C LEU A 839 -17.35 1.19 1.22
N TYR A 840 -16.02 1.18 1.16
CA TYR A 840 -15.23 2.40 0.97
C TYR A 840 -15.55 3.06 -0.38
N LYS A 841 -15.48 2.31 -1.49
CA LYS A 841 -15.78 2.80 -2.85
C LYS A 841 -17.20 3.37 -2.97
N ALA A 842 -18.18 2.74 -2.33
CA ALA A 842 -19.56 3.21 -2.35
C ALA A 842 -19.73 4.58 -1.67
N GLY A 843 -19.04 4.81 -0.54
CA GLY A 843 -19.24 6.03 0.26
C GLY A 843 -18.22 7.16 0.03
N ALA A 844 -17.04 6.86 -0.52
CA ALA A 844 -15.93 7.83 -0.64
C ALA A 844 -16.25 9.04 -1.54
N LYS A 845 -17.27 8.93 -2.43
CA LYS A 845 -17.68 9.95 -3.40
C LYS A 845 -18.20 11.27 -2.78
N ARG A 846 -18.36 11.35 -1.46
CA ARG A 846 -18.89 12.53 -0.72
C ARG A 846 -17.82 13.30 0.06
N GLY A 847 -16.56 12.83 0.08
CA GLY A 847 -15.47 13.49 0.80
C GLY A 847 -15.02 14.80 0.14
N SER A 848 -14.75 15.83 0.96
CA SER A 848 -14.20 17.12 0.51
C SER A 848 -12.78 17.42 1.02
N ILE A 849 -12.27 16.62 1.96
CA ILE A 849 -10.93 16.76 2.57
C ILE A 849 -10.26 15.39 2.69
N ASP A 850 -8.92 15.35 2.72
CA ASP A 850 -8.12 14.12 2.73
C ASP A 850 -7.32 13.91 4.05
N PRO A 851 -8.00 13.53 5.17
CA PRO A 851 -7.39 13.27 6.49
C PRO A 851 -6.69 11.89 6.56
N CYS A 852 -6.36 11.40 7.76
CA CYS A 852 -5.83 10.03 7.94
C CYS A 852 -6.84 8.96 7.50
N TYR A 853 -6.35 7.80 7.06
CA TYR A 853 -7.19 6.74 6.49
C TYR A 853 -8.42 6.36 7.36
N PRO A 854 -8.30 6.10 8.67
CA PRO A 854 -9.46 5.77 9.52
C PRO A 854 -10.51 6.88 9.58
N SER A 855 -10.09 8.15 9.50
CA SER A 855 -11.01 9.30 9.47
C SER A 855 -11.79 9.36 8.15
N LYS A 856 -11.13 9.08 7.01
CA LYS A 856 -11.79 9.01 5.70
C LYS A 856 -12.90 7.96 5.67
N VAL A 857 -12.66 6.83 6.33
CA VAL A 857 -13.57 5.67 6.35
C VAL A 857 -14.89 5.97 7.07
N ALA A 858 -14.94 6.99 7.95
CA ALA A 858 -16.15 7.36 8.66
C ALA A 858 -17.33 7.79 7.75
N ILE A 859 -17.05 8.49 6.64
CA ILE A 859 -18.07 8.88 5.65
C ILE A 859 -18.72 7.62 5.01
N PRO A 860 -17.95 6.65 4.50
CA PRO A 860 -18.47 5.36 4.07
C PRO A 860 -19.32 4.58 5.07
N HIS A 861 -19.01 4.58 6.37
CA HIS A 861 -19.87 3.89 7.34
C HIS A 861 -21.22 4.58 7.54
N VAL A 862 -21.27 5.92 7.54
CA VAL A 862 -22.55 6.65 7.59
C VAL A 862 -23.33 6.46 6.29
N HIS A 863 -22.64 6.44 5.15
CA HIS A 863 -23.27 6.06 3.87
C HIS A 863 -23.88 4.66 3.93
N ASN A 864 -23.15 3.67 4.49
CA ASN A 864 -23.67 2.31 4.68
C ASN A 864 -24.91 2.28 5.58
N LEU A 865 -24.93 3.03 6.68
CA LEU A 865 -26.12 3.15 7.54
C LEU A 865 -27.33 3.67 6.74
N LEU A 866 -27.18 4.81 6.05
CA LEU A 866 -28.28 5.46 5.34
C LEU A 866 -28.78 4.66 4.13
N TYR A 867 -27.88 4.18 3.27
CA TYR A 867 -28.24 3.61 1.97
C TYR A 867 -28.36 2.09 1.96
N VAL A 868 -27.75 1.39 2.92
CA VAL A 868 -27.76 -0.08 2.98
C VAL A 868 -28.58 -0.57 4.18
N LYS A 869 -28.33 -0.04 5.38
CA LYS A 869 -28.98 -0.53 6.60
C LYS A 869 -30.40 -0.01 6.76
N SER A 870 -30.66 1.27 6.45
CA SER A 870 -32.01 1.85 6.54
C SER A 870 -33.04 1.15 5.65
N LYS A 871 -32.60 0.48 4.56
CA LYS A 871 -33.47 -0.34 3.70
C LYS A 871 -34.06 -1.56 4.42
N ARG A 872 -33.35 -2.09 5.45
CA ARG A 872 -33.78 -3.27 6.20
C ARG A 872 -34.56 -2.89 7.46
N LYS A 873 -34.16 -1.80 8.12
CA LYS A 873 -34.78 -1.30 9.34
C LYS A 873 -34.68 0.21 9.35
N LYS A 874 -35.81 0.90 9.45
CA LYS A 874 -35.84 2.37 9.54
C LYS A 874 -35.05 2.81 10.77
N ILE A 875 -34.08 3.70 10.57
CA ILE A 875 -33.25 4.27 11.62
C ILE A 875 -33.89 5.61 12.02
N ASP A 876 -34.02 5.88 13.32
CA ASP A 876 -34.54 7.15 13.82
C ASP A 876 -33.39 8.13 14.11
N PHE A 877 -32.30 7.62 14.71
CA PHE A 877 -31.13 8.40 15.07
C PHE A 877 -29.85 7.76 14.53
N ILE A 878 -28.93 8.54 13.98
CA ILE A 878 -27.53 8.13 13.86
C ILE A 878 -26.76 8.75 15.02
N PHE A 879 -26.28 7.92 15.94
CA PHE A 879 -25.50 8.35 17.09
C PHE A 879 -24.01 8.24 16.79
N SER A 880 -23.33 9.40 16.76
CA SER A 880 -21.92 9.52 16.43
C SER A 880 -21.24 10.57 17.30
N PRO A 881 -20.94 10.25 18.58
CA PRO A 881 -20.49 11.22 19.57
C PRO A 881 -19.07 11.73 19.27
N ILE A 882 -18.82 12.98 19.67
CA ILE A 882 -17.51 13.61 19.67
C ILE A 882 -16.89 13.36 21.06
N VAL A 883 -16.10 12.30 21.17
CA VAL A 883 -15.43 11.92 22.42
C VAL A 883 -14.07 12.58 22.50
N ASP A 884 -13.89 13.49 23.46
CA ASP A 884 -12.66 14.29 23.59
C ASP A 884 -11.61 13.66 24.50
N ASN A 885 -12.03 12.93 25.53
CA ASN A 885 -11.17 12.21 26.45
C ASN A 885 -11.77 10.86 26.84
N MET A 886 -10.93 9.96 27.36
CA MET A 886 -11.28 8.56 27.60
C MET A 886 -10.82 8.09 28.98
N PRO A 887 -11.48 7.08 29.57
CA PRO A 887 -11.00 6.43 30.78
C PRO A 887 -9.60 5.82 30.58
N SER A 888 -8.73 5.98 31.57
CA SER A 888 -7.35 5.47 31.54
C SER A 888 -6.95 4.87 32.88
N GLU A 889 -6.05 3.89 32.81
CA GLU A 889 -5.31 3.34 33.96
C GLU A 889 -3.90 3.93 34.06
N LEU A 890 -3.48 4.75 33.08
CA LEU A 890 -2.16 5.34 33.07
C LEU A 890 -2.02 6.38 34.19
N GLU A 891 -0.97 6.24 34.98
CA GLU A 891 -0.65 7.16 36.07
C GLU A 891 0.42 8.17 35.60
N TYR A 892 0.39 9.38 36.16
CA TYR A 892 1.34 10.46 35.84
C TYR A 892 1.38 10.93 34.39
N ALA A 893 0.39 10.55 33.56
CA ALA A 893 0.20 11.11 32.23
C ALA A 893 -0.25 12.58 32.30
N GLN A 894 0.15 13.40 31.32
CA GLN A 894 -0.24 14.81 31.30
C GLN A 894 -1.72 15.02 30.99
N ALA A 895 -2.30 14.18 30.12
CA ALA A 895 -3.72 14.17 29.82
C ALA A 895 -4.16 12.84 29.17
N HIS A 896 -5.47 12.65 29.04
CA HIS A 896 -6.10 11.45 28.47
C HIS A 896 -7.00 11.77 27.27
N ASN A 897 -6.58 12.74 26.45
CA ASN A 897 -7.36 13.19 25.30
C ASN A 897 -7.32 12.16 24.16
N ALA A 898 -8.41 12.09 23.40
CA ALA A 898 -8.44 11.40 22.13
C ALA A 898 -7.66 12.19 21.06
N CYS A 899 -7.39 11.55 19.92
CA CYS A 899 -6.80 12.25 18.78
C CYS A 899 -7.74 13.36 18.27
N PRO A 900 -7.30 14.63 18.14
CA PRO A 900 -8.14 15.72 17.66
C PRO A 900 -8.73 15.49 16.27
N THR A 901 -8.01 14.78 15.38
CA THR A 901 -8.52 14.37 14.07
C THR A 901 -9.72 13.45 14.22
N ILE A 902 -9.65 12.47 15.12
CA ILE A 902 -10.75 11.55 15.42
C ILE A 902 -11.95 12.31 16.00
N THR A 903 -11.70 13.18 16.98
CA THR A 903 -12.71 14.03 17.62
C THR A 903 -13.45 14.89 16.59
N ALA A 904 -12.73 15.56 15.68
CA ALA A 904 -13.33 16.42 14.66
C ALA A 904 -14.04 15.66 13.53
N THR A 905 -13.69 14.38 13.28
CA THR A 905 -14.20 13.60 12.14
C THR A 905 -15.73 13.52 12.13
N MET A 906 -16.38 13.41 13.29
CA MET A 906 -17.84 13.30 13.34
C MET A 906 -18.56 14.57 12.84
N GLY A 907 -17.94 15.73 13.04
CA GLY A 907 -18.43 17.00 12.49
C GLY A 907 -18.22 17.10 10.98
N VAL A 908 -17.06 16.64 10.49
CA VAL A 908 -16.76 16.57 9.04
C VAL A 908 -17.74 15.65 8.33
N VAL A 909 -18.02 14.48 8.90
CA VAL A 909 -19.01 13.54 8.36
C VAL A 909 -20.38 14.21 8.25
N LYS A 910 -20.85 14.88 9.31
CA LYS A 910 -22.12 15.63 9.26
C LYS A 910 -22.15 16.61 8.09
N ALA A 911 -21.10 17.41 7.94
CA ALA A 911 -20.99 18.40 6.86
C ALA A 911 -21.00 17.77 5.46
N ALA A 912 -20.37 16.61 5.28
CA ALA A 912 -20.35 15.89 3.99
C ALA A 912 -21.75 15.45 3.53
N PHE A 913 -22.65 15.14 4.47
CA PHE A 913 -24.03 14.74 4.18
C PHE A 913 -25.04 15.89 4.20
N THR A 914 -24.61 17.13 4.50
CA THR A 914 -25.47 18.33 4.50
C THR A 914 -25.05 19.39 3.48
N LYS A 915 -23.95 19.19 2.73
CA LYS A 915 -23.37 20.18 1.79
C LYS A 915 -24.26 20.52 0.59
N GLU A 916 -24.84 19.52 -0.08
CA GLU A 916 -25.68 19.70 -1.28
C GLU A 916 -27.19 19.50 -1.01
N GLY A 917 -27.56 19.30 0.26
CA GLY A 917 -28.89 18.92 0.72
C GLY A 917 -28.76 18.19 2.06
N ASP A 918 -29.78 18.26 2.92
CA ASP A 918 -29.78 17.59 4.22
C ASP A 918 -30.26 16.14 4.08
N LEU A 919 -29.33 15.24 3.72
CA LEU A 919 -29.64 13.84 3.49
C LEU A 919 -30.18 13.15 4.76
N PHE A 920 -29.80 13.60 5.95
CA PHE A 920 -30.34 13.02 7.18
C PHE A 920 -31.86 13.27 7.25
N LYS A 921 -32.31 14.50 6.98
CA LYS A 921 -33.74 14.83 6.90
C LYS A 921 -34.46 14.06 5.79
N GLU A 922 -33.86 13.89 4.62
CA GLU A 922 -34.46 13.14 3.51
C GLU A 922 -34.74 11.68 3.87
N PHE A 923 -33.83 11.05 4.63
CA PHE A 923 -34.01 9.69 5.12
C PHE A 923 -34.90 9.63 6.39
N GLY A 924 -35.36 10.76 6.92
CA GLY A 924 -36.10 10.85 8.17
C GLY A 924 -35.28 10.43 9.39
N VAL A 925 -33.97 10.67 9.35
CA VAL A 925 -32.98 10.30 10.37
C VAL A 925 -32.45 11.56 11.03
N GLU A 926 -32.31 11.55 12.35
CA GLU A 926 -31.61 12.62 13.07
C GLU A 926 -30.14 12.25 13.32
N TYR A 927 -29.20 13.08 12.88
CA TYR A 927 -27.77 12.89 13.17
C TYR A 927 -27.39 13.54 14.52
N VAL A 928 -27.10 12.71 15.51
CA VAL A 928 -26.84 13.10 16.91
C VAL A 928 -25.35 12.92 17.23
N SER A 929 -24.64 14.04 17.37
CA SER A 929 -23.19 14.08 17.62
C SER A 929 -22.83 14.95 18.83
N PRO A 930 -23.19 14.52 20.06
CA PRO A 930 -22.90 15.30 21.27
C PRO A 930 -21.41 15.26 21.59
N PHE A 931 -20.92 16.31 22.28
CA PHE A 931 -19.56 16.37 22.79
C PHE A 931 -19.49 15.72 24.18
N ILE A 932 -18.63 14.71 24.35
CA ILE A 932 -18.56 13.85 25.54
C ILE A 932 -17.15 13.80 26.12
N GLN A 933 -17.04 13.93 27.45
CA GLN A 933 -15.81 13.74 28.23
C GLN A 933 -15.90 12.50 29.12
N LEU A 934 -15.59 11.33 28.55
CA LEU A 934 -15.76 10.02 29.20
C LEU A 934 -14.83 9.78 30.41
N ASN A 935 -13.79 10.58 30.61
CA ASN A 935 -12.93 10.45 31.79
C ASN A 935 -13.56 10.97 33.09
N SER A 936 -14.68 11.73 32.99
CA SER A 936 -15.39 12.30 34.12
C SER A 936 -16.85 11.88 34.07
N GLU A 937 -17.25 11.02 35.00
CA GLU A 937 -18.63 10.51 35.10
C GLU A 937 -19.65 11.65 35.25
N HIS A 938 -19.34 12.65 36.07
CA HIS A 938 -20.20 13.82 36.27
C HIS A 938 -20.38 14.65 34.98
N LEU A 939 -19.29 14.93 34.25
CA LEU A 939 -19.40 15.68 32.98
C LEU A 939 -20.12 14.86 31.91
N THR A 940 -19.84 13.57 31.83
CA THR A 940 -20.52 12.62 30.94
C THR A 940 -22.02 12.62 31.19
N ALA A 941 -22.44 12.50 32.46
CA ALA A 941 -23.85 12.56 32.85
C ALA A 941 -24.51 13.87 32.41
N ARG A 942 -23.88 15.01 32.69
CA ARG A 942 -24.41 16.32 32.29
C ARG A 942 -24.57 16.44 30.76
N GLN A 943 -23.56 16.02 30.00
CA GLN A 943 -23.54 16.14 28.53
C GLN A 943 -24.57 15.21 27.87
N LEU A 944 -24.69 13.97 28.35
CA LEU A 944 -25.70 13.04 27.86
C LEU A 944 -27.12 13.48 28.23
N PHE A 945 -27.31 14.00 29.44
CA PHE A 945 -28.60 14.56 29.85
C PHE A 945 -29.01 15.71 28.92
N GLN A 946 -28.11 16.66 28.66
CA GLN A 946 -28.37 17.75 27.71
C GLN A 946 -28.67 17.26 26.30
N ALA A 947 -27.99 16.20 25.86
CA ALA A 947 -28.19 15.61 24.54
C ALA A 947 -29.51 14.84 24.41
N PHE A 948 -30.03 14.23 25.47
CA PHE A 948 -31.15 13.28 25.36
C PHE A 948 -32.41 13.63 26.14
N LYS A 949 -32.38 14.62 27.05
CA LYS A 949 -33.54 14.98 27.89
C LYS A 949 -34.83 15.20 27.10
N ASP A 950 -34.76 15.94 26.00
CA ASP A 950 -35.93 16.30 25.19
C ASP A 950 -36.31 15.18 24.21
N ARG A 951 -35.35 14.32 23.85
CA ARG A 951 -35.54 13.22 22.90
C ARG A 951 -36.21 12.02 23.56
N PHE A 952 -35.87 11.74 24.83
CA PHE A 952 -36.33 10.54 25.54
C PHE A 952 -37.19 10.86 26.77
N GLY A 953 -37.46 12.13 27.08
CA GLY A 953 -38.22 12.52 28.27
C GLY A 953 -37.46 12.17 29.56
N LEU A 954 -36.14 12.38 29.56
CA LEU A 954 -35.22 11.90 30.60
C LEU A 954 -35.29 12.75 31.88
N SER A 955 -35.24 12.16 33.07
CA SER A 955 -34.89 12.88 34.31
C SER A 955 -33.40 12.77 34.62
N GLU A 956 -32.88 13.61 35.52
CA GLU A 956 -31.49 13.51 35.96
C GLU A 956 -31.18 12.18 36.63
N ASP A 957 -32.10 11.65 37.47
CA ASP A 957 -31.93 10.35 38.12
C ASP A 957 -31.87 9.19 37.11
N GLU A 958 -32.78 9.18 36.13
CA GLU A 958 -32.77 8.20 35.03
C GLU A 958 -31.44 8.24 34.26
N ASN A 959 -30.97 9.45 33.96
CA ASN A 959 -29.71 9.65 33.25
C ASN A 959 -28.50 9.18 34.06
N ASN A 960 -28.42 9.56 35.34
CA ASN A 960 -27.31 9.21 36.22
C ASN A 960 -27.24 7.69 36.42
N PHE A 961 -28.39 7.04 36.59
CA PHE A 961 -28.48 5.58 36.63
C PHE A 961 -27.95 4.95 35.33
N ALA A 962 -28.42 5.41 34.18
CA ALA A 962 -27.99 4.87 32.89
C ALA A 962 -26.49 5.10 32.62
N VAL A 963 -25.92 6.23 33.07
CA VAL A 963 -24.47 6.49 32.96
C VAL A 963 -23.68 5.53 33.85
N ALA A 964 -24.12 5.29 35.09
CA ALA A 964 -23.48 4.33 35.98
C ALA A 964 -23.51 2.90 35.39
N GLU A 965 -24.64 2.48 34.82
CA GLU A 965 -24.75 1.21 34.09
C GLU A 965 -23.83 1.17 32.85
N GLY A 966 -23.68 2.30 32.14
CA GLY A 966 -22.71 2.46 31.07
C GLY A 966 -21.27 2.18 31.51
N TYR A 967 -20.83 2.76 32.63
CA TYR A 967 -19.48 2.52 33.16
C TYR A 967 -19.29 1.08 33.66
N LYS A 968 -20.32 0.48 34.29
CA LYS A 968 -20.29 -0.95 34.67
C LYS A 968 -20.09 -1.85 33.45
N ALA A 969 -20.81 -1.59 32.36
CA ALA A 969 -20.67 -2.34 31.11
C ALA A 969 -19.29 -2.15 30.47
N TYR A 970 -18.76 -0.92 30.44
CA TYR A 970 -17.40 -0.63 29.97
C TYR A 970 -16.34 -1.41 30.76
N ASN A 971 -16.40 -1.37 32.09
CA ASN A 971 -15.46 -2.08 32.94
C ASN A 971 -15.56 -3.60 32.77
N LYS A 972 -16.78 -4.14 32.65
CA LYS A 972 -17.01 -5.56 32.39
C LYS A 972 -16.44 -6.01 31.05
N PHE A 973 -16.61 -5.20 30.00
CA PHE A 973 -16.00 -5.42 28.70
C PHE A 973 -14.47 -5.48 28.79
N VAL A 974 -13.83 -4.46 29.36
CA VAL A 974 -12.36 -4.39 29.48
C VAL A 974 -11.83 -5.55 30.32
N ASN A 975 -12.43 -5.83 31.48
CA ASN A 975 -11.97 -6.90 32.38
C ASN A 975 -12.12 -8.28 31.75
N SER A 976 -13.21 -8.55 31.03
CA SER A 976 -13.39 -9.84 30.34
C SER A 976 -12.29 -10.11 29.30
N LEU A 977 -11.82 -9.07 28.60
CA LEU A 977 -10.73 -9.19 27.65
C LEU A 977 -9.39 -9.43 28.36
N LYS A 978 -9.16 -8.79 29.51
CA LYS A 978 -7.95 -8.99 30.33
C LYS A 978 -7.88 -10.39 30.92
N GLU A 979 -8.99 -10.91 31.44
CA GLU A 979 -9.09 -12.29 31.92
C GLU A 979 -8.79 -13.29 30.80
N ARG A 980 -9.39 -13.07 29.63
CA ARG A 980 -9.14 -13.91 28.46
C ARG A 980 -7.67 -13.87 28.01
N SER A 981 -7.06 -12.69 27.97
CA SER A 981 -5.62 -12.55 27.68
C SER A 981 -4.75 -13.28 28.70
N LEU A 982 -5.11 -13.24 29.98
CA LEU A 982 -4.35 -13.92 31.03
C LEU A 982 -4.34 -15.44 30.84
N GLU A 983 -5.48 -16.03 30.47
CA GLU A 983 -5.57 -17.46 30.15
C GLU A 983 -4.61 -17.85 29.01
N VAL A 984 -4.64 -17.08 27.92
CA VAL A 984 -3.82 -17.32 26.73
C VAL A 984 -2.34 -17.10 27.03
N LEU A 985 -2.01 -16.09 27.84
CA LEU A 985 -0.63 -15.78 28.24
C LEU A 985 0.00 -16.97 29.01
N ARG A 986 -0.73 -17.52 29.99
CA ARG A 986 -0.27 -18.69 30.76
C ARG A 986 -0.11 -19.95 29.88
N GLU A 987 -0.96 -20.11 28.86
CA GLU A 987 -0.85 -21.23 27.92
C GLU A 987 0.43 -21.15 27.07
N ILE A 988 0.74 -19.96 26.53
CA ILE A 988 1.95 -19.80 25.69
C ILE A 988 3.24 -19.93 26.49
N GLU A 989 3.27 -19.52 27.76
CA GLU A 989 4.40 -19.69 28.67
C GLU A 989 4.72 -21.17 28.91
N ARG A 990 3.66 -21.96 29.16
CA ARG A 990 3.75 -23.41 29.38
C ARG A 990 4.27 -24.14 28.14
N GLU A 991 3.83 -23.73 26.96
CA GLU A 991 4.17 -24.39 25.69
C GLU A 991 5.44 -23.84 25.01
N GLY A 992 6.05 -22.82 25.61
CA GLY A 992 7.19 -22.12 25.00
C GLY A 992 6.85 -21.55 23.62
N LYS A 993 5.62 -21.05 23.45
CA LYS A 993 5.14 -20.36 22.24
C LYS A 993 5.41 -18.87 22.36
N ILE A 994 5.28 -18.17 21.22
CA ILE A 994 5.38 -16.71 21.15
C ILE A 994 3.99 -16.14 20.96
N GLY A 995 3.64 -15.13 21.74
CA GLY A 995 2.46 -14.28 21.56
C GLY A 995 2.82 -12.94 20.93
N ILE A 996 1.99 -12.43 20.03
CA ILE A 996 2.18 -11.13 19.39
C ILE A 996 1.31 -10.08 20.08
N VAL A 997 1.92 -9.04 20.66
CA VAL A 997 1.20 -7.88 21.19
C VAL A 997 1.09 -6.82 20.12
N VAL A 998 -0.15 -6.46 19.77
CA VAL A 998 -0.42 -5.47 18.74
C VAL A 998 -0.46 -4.08 19.36
N LEU A 999 0.53 -3.25 19.02
CA LEU A 999 0.59 -1.84 19.41
C LEU A 999 -0.18 -1.03 18.35
N ALA A 1000 -1.48 -0.84 18.59
CA ALA A 1000 -2.40 -0.25 17.64
C ALA A 1000 -3.51 0.56 18.32
N ARG A 1001 -4.06 1.52 17.59
CA ARG A 1001 -5.23 2.29 18.04
C ARG A 1001 -6.52 1.46 17.94
N PRO A 1002 -7.56 1.75 18.75
CA PRO A 1002 -8.80 0.95 18.80
C PRO A 1002 -9.49 0.73 17.45
N TYR A 1003 -9.36 1.68 16.52
CA TYR A 1003 -9.96 1.56 15.19
C TYR A 1003 -9.33 0.45 14.32
N HIS A 1004 -8.13 -0.03 14.66
CA HIS A 1004 -7.53 -1.20 14.01
C HIS A 1004 -8.19 -2.51 14.45
N ASN A 1005 -9.16 -2.48 15.37
CA ASN A 1005 -10.02 -3.63 15.64
C ASN A 1005 -10.93 -3.92 14.43
N ASP A 1006 -11.15 -2.95 13.53
CA ASP A 1006 -11.80 -3.21 12.25
C ASP A 1006 -10.87 -4.05 11.33
N PRO A 1007 -11.28 -5.26 10.89
CA PRO A 1007 -10.47 -6.11 10.01
C PRO A 1007 -10.17 -5.45 8.65
N GLY A 1008 -11.03 -4.55 8.17
CA GLY A 1008 -10.79 -3.80 6.94
C GLY A 1008 -9.80 -2.63 7.13
N ILE A 1009 -9.59 -2.15 8.35
CA ILE A 1009 -8.57 -1.11 8.65
C ILE A 1009 -7.21 -1.74 8.96
N ASN A 1010 -7.18 -2.91 9.60
CA ASN A 1010 -5.93 -3.64 9.86
C ASN A 1010 -5.51 -4.57 8.70
N HIS A 1011 -6.25 -4.56 7.58
CA HIS A 1011 -5.99 -5.36 6.38
C HIS A 1011 -5.88 -6.87 6.62
N GLU A 1012 -6.56 -7.39 7.65
CA GLU A 1012 -6.51 -8.80 8.07
C GLU A 1012 -5.08 -9.27 8.45
N ILE A 1013 -4.12 -8.36 8.68
CA ILE A 1013 -2.74 -8.68 9.06
C ILE A 1013 -2.71 -9.63 10.27
N LEU A 1014 -3.58 -9.37 11.25
CA LEU A 1014 -3.66 -10.14 12.48
C LEU A 1014 -4.20 -11.55 12.25
N GLU A 1015 -5.11 -11.72 11.28
CA GLU A 1015 -5.63 -13.03 10.89
C GLU A 1015 -4.54 -13.87 10.22
N GLU A 1016 -3.67 -13.27 9.41
CA GLU A 1016 -2.55 -13.98 8.78
C GLU A 1016 -1.56 -14.52 9.81
N PHE A 1017 -1.23 -13.76 10.86
CA PHE A 1017 -0.42 -14.28 11.97
C PHE A 1017 -1.13 -15.41 12.73
N GLN A 1018 -2.44 -15.28 12.92
CA GLN A 1018 -3.26 -16.31 13.55
C GLN A 1018 -3.18 -17.65 12.80
N LYS A 1019 -3.29 -17.61 11.46
CA LYS A 1019 -3.18 -18.79 10.58
C LYS A 1019 -1.79 -19.43 10.61
N LEU A 1020 -0.75 -18.68 10.95
CA LEU A 1020 0.62 -19.17 11.11
C LEU A 1020 0.93 -19.71 12.51
N GLY A 1021 -0.06 -19.72 13.40
CA GLY A 1021 0.04 -20.30 14.74
C GLY A 1021 0.55 -19.36 15.82
N TYR A 1022 0.30 -18.05 15.69
CA TYR A 1022 0.63 -17.06 16.71
C TYR A 1022 -0.65 -16.51 17.37
N PRO A 1023 -0.82 -16.66 18.68
CA PRO A 1023 -1.83 -15.92 19.43
C PRO A 1023 -1.56 -14.41 19.37
N VAL A 1024 -2.62 -13.62 19.26
CA VAL A 1024 -2.55 -12.16 19.08
C VAL A 1024 -3.23 -11.45 20.24
N PHE A 1025 -2.50 -10.59 20.92
CA PHE A 1025 -2.96 -9.81 22.07
C PHE A 1025 -3.29 -8.37 21.68
N TYR A 1026 -4.36 -7.85 22.26
CA TYR A 1026 -4.76 -6.44 22.14
C TYR A 1026 -4.13 -5.64 23.28
N GLN A 1027 -3.46 -4.52 22.97
CA GLN A 1027 -2.79 -3.69 23.98
C GLN A 1027 -3.68 -3.28 25.16
N ASP A 1028 -4.97 -3.01 24.92
CA ASP A 1028 -5.91 -2.57 25.96
C ASP A 1028 -6.47 -3.75 26.78
N ALA A 1029 -6.19 -4.99 26.34
CA ALA A 1029 -6.57 -6.23 26.99
C ALA A 1029 -5.39 -6.91 27.69
N LEU A 1030 -4.22 -6.27 27.79
CA LEU A 1030 -3.09 -6.85 28.52
C LEU A 1030 -3.46 -7.04 29.99
N PRO A 1031 -3.07 -8.17 30.62
CA PRO A 1031 -3.35 -8.42 32.03
C PRO A 1031 -2.74 -7.33 32.94
N THR A 1032 -3.55 -6.83 33.88
CA THR A 1032 -3.13 -5.79 34.84
C THR A 1032 -3.36 -6.22 36.29
N ASN A 1033 -3.41 -7.52 36.57
CA ASN A 1033 -3.49 -8.02 37.94
C ASN A 1033 -2.18 -7.73 38.70
N PRO A 1034 -2.23 -7.46 40.01
CA PRO A 1034 -1.07 -7.02 40.79
C PRO A 1034 0.13 -7.97 40.69
N GLU A 1035 -0.12 -9.28 40.65
CA GLU A 1035 0.93 -10.30 40.57
C GLU A 1035 1.80 -10.15 39.32
N ILE A 1036 1.19 -10.03 38.13
CA ILE A 1036 1.93 -9.89 36.88
C ILE A 1036 2.61 -8.53 36.78
N LEU A 1037 1.94 -7.48 37.27
CA LEU A 1037 2.55 -6.15 37.28
C LEU A 1037 3.79 -6.10 38.19
N ASP A 1038 3.77 -6.80 39.33
CA ASP A 1038 4.94 -6.92 40.20
C ASP A 1038 6.06 -7.76 39.56
N GLU A 1039 5.72 -8.86 38.87
CA GLU A 1039 6.69 -9.68 38.13
C GLU A 1039 7.39 -8.87 37.02
N LEU A 1040 6.64 -8.08 36.25
CA LEU A 1040 7.17 -7.36 35.10
C LEU A 1040 7.85 -6.03 35.48
N PHE A 1041 7.28 -5.28 36.43
CA PHE A 1041 7.70 -3.91 36.74
C PHE A 1041 8.20 -3.72 38.18
N GLY A 1042 7.96 -4.67 39.09
CA GLY A 1042 8.15 -4.48 40.53
C GLY A 1042 9.58 -4.12 40.92
N ASP A 1043 10.59 -4.69 40.28
CA ASP A 1043 12.00 -4.39 40.55
C ASP A 1043 12.35 -2.93 40.23
N GLU A 1044 11.85 -2.41 39.11
CA GLU A 1044 12.10 -1.02 38.69
C GLU A 1044 11.33 -0.02 39.56
N VAL A 1045 10.11 -0.39 39.99
CA VAL A 1045 9.32 0.40 40.93
C VAL A 1045 10.01 0.46 42.30
N ARG A 1046 10.48 -0.67 42.83
CA ARG A 1046 11.23 -0.74 44.09
C ARG A 1046 12.57 0.02 44.03
N ALA A 1047 13.23 -0.01 42.87
CA ALA A 1047 14.46 0.74 42.64
C ALA A 1047 14.24 2.25 42.45
N GLY A 1048 12.99 2.70 42.30
CA GLY A 1048 12.64 4.11 42.07
C GLY A 1048 12.93 4.62 40.65
N ASN A 1049 13.15 3.72 39.69
CA ASN A 1049 13.38 4.07 38.28
C ASN A 1049 12.09 4.57 37.61
N ILE A 1050 10.96 4.00 38.01
CA ILE A 1050 9.60 4.38 37.60
C ILE A 1050 8.71 4.47 38.84
N LYS A 1051 7.67 5.30 38.82
CA LYS A 1051 6.85 5.54 40.02
C LYS A 1051 5.79 4.47 40.24
N SER A 1052 5.30 3.87 39.16
CA SER A 1052 4.33 2.77 39.19
C SER A 1052 4.42 1.93 37.90
N PRO A 1053 3.81 0.74 37.86
CA PRO A 1053 3.73 -0.07 36.64
C PRO A 1053 3.02 0.63 35.46
N PHE A 1054 2.24 1.67 35.74
CA PHE A 1054 1.50 2.46 34.75
C PHE A 1054 2.20 3.77 34.36
N ASP A 1055 3.38 4.05 34.93
CA ASP A 1055 4.18 5.24 34.62
C ASP A 1055 4.93 5.08 33.29
N ILE A 1056 4.77 6.06 32.40
CA ILE A 1056 5.48 6.17 31.12
C ILE A 1056 6.31 7.45 31.00
N SER A 1057 6.35 8.27 32.06
CA SER A 1057 6.98 9.60 32.04
C SER A 1057 8.51 9.54 31.90
N ASP A 1058 9.10 8.37 32.18
CA ASP A 1058 10.51 8.04 31.96
C ASP A 1058 10.91 8.07 30.49
N VAL A 1059 10.01 7.59 29.61
CA VAL A 1059 10.26 7.48 28.15
C VAL A 1059 9.44 8.46 27.32
N TRP A 1060 8.33 8.96 27.84
CA TRP A 1060 7.40 9.85 27.12
C TRP A 1060 6.86 10.98 27.98
N LYS A 1061 7.52 12.13 27.90
CA LYS A 1061 7.18 13.33 28.67
C LYS A 1061 5.92 14.05 28.16
N ASN A 1062 5.61 13.94 26.86
CA ASN A 1062 4.51 14.65 26.19
C ASN A 1062 3.22 13.78 26.11
N SER A 1063 2.80 13.23 27.23
CA SER A 1063 1.74 12.22 27.35
C SER A 1063 0.32 12.81 27.36
N TYR A 1064 -0.04 13.60 26.36
CA TYR A 1064 -1.38 14.23 26.25
C TYR A 1064 -2.45 13.33 25.60
N SER A 1065 -2.04 12.44 24.69
CA SER A 1065 -2.94 11.64 23.85
C SER A 1065 -3.03 10.21 24.37
N GLU A 1066 -4.19 9.82 24.88
CA GLU A 1066 -4.42 8.52 25.51
C GLU A 1066 -4.08 7.35 24.57
N ASN A 1067 -4.56 7.42 23.32
CA ASN A 1067 -4.29 6.40 22.31
C ASN A 1067 -2.79 6.21 22.03
N THR A 1068 -2.00 7.28 22.18
CA THR A 1068 -0.54 7.28 21.98
C THR A 1068 0.16 6.72 23.22
N SER A 1069 -0.21 7.24 24.40
CA SER A 1069 0.35 6.85 25.69
C SER A 1069 0.19 5.36 25.97
N ARG A 1070 -0.97 4.77 25.61
CA ARG A 1070 -1.20 3.33 25.75
C ARG A 1070 -0.29 2.46 24.87
N LYS A 1071 0.02 2.88 23.65
CA LYS A 1071 0.98 2.15 22.78
C LYS A 1071 2.36 2.07 23.44
N ILE A 1072 2.79 3.15 24.10
CA ILE A 1072 4.08 3.23 24.79
C ILE A 1072 4.08 2.33 26.03
N TRP A 1073 3.03 2.38 26.85
CA TRP A 1073 2.90 1.50 28.00
C TRP A 1073 2.89 0.02 27.59
N ALA A 1074 2.13 -0.35 26.56
CA ALA A 1074 2.09 -1.72 26.05
C ALA A 1074 3.46 -2.16 25.47
N ALA A 1075 4.24 -1.25 24.87
CA ALA A 1075 5.62 -1.54 24.48
C ALA A 1075 6.49 -1.87 25.70
N LYS A 1076 6.39 -1.08 26.80
CA LYS A 1076 7.09 -1.38 28.06
C LYS A 1076 6.68 -2.74 28.64
N TYR A 1077 5.38 -3.06 28.64
CA TYR A 1077 4.88 -4.35 29.10
C TYR A 1077 5.46 -5.50 28.27
N THR A 1078 5.38 -5.40 26.95
CA THR A 1078 5.78 -6.46 26.01
C THR A 1078 7.25 -6.84 26.16
N THR A 1079 8.13 -5.85 26.36
CA THR A 1079 9.58 -6.07 26.43
C THR A 1079 10.07 -6.68 27.73
N ARG A 1080 9.24 -6.67 28.77
CA ARG A 1080 9.51 -7.30 30.07
C ARG A 1080 9.11 -8.77 30.08
N HIS A 1081 8.33 -9.23 29.10
CA HIS A 1081 7.80 -10.58 29.07
C HIS A 1081 8.55 -11.49 28.08
N PRO A 1082 9.07 -12.65 28.48
CA PRO A 1082 9.95 -13.48 27.64
C PRO A 1082 9.26 -14.11 26.42
N ASN A 1083 7.94 -14.35 26.50
CA ASN A 1083 7.15 -14.99 25.43
C ASN A 1083 6.39 -13.99 24.54
N LEU A 1084 6.51 -12.68 24.76
CA LEU A 1084 5.77 -11.68 23.98
C LEU A 1084 6.69 -10.93 23.01
N VAL A 1085 6.16 -10.59 21.84
CA VAL A 1085 6.83 -9.76 20.83
C VAL A 1085 5.93 -8.62 20.39
N ALA A 1086 6.53 -7.49 20.00
CA ALA A 1086 5.77 -6.30 19.63
C ALA A 1086 5.53 -6.23 18.11
N LEU A 1087 4.28 -6.03 17.72
CA LEU A 1087 3.87 -5.70 16.36
C LEU A 1087 3.14 -4.36 16.35
N GLU A 1088 3.77 -3.32 15.80
CA GLU A 1088 3.14 -2.00 15.71
C GLU A 1088 2.32 -1.85 14.42
N LEU A 1089 1.07 -1.40 14.53
CA LEU A 1089 0.28 -0.94 13.38
C LEU A 1089 0.09 0.58 13.43
N SER A 1090 0.20 1.21 12.27
CA SER A 1090 -0.16 2.62 12.09
C SER A 1090 -0.73 2.89 10.69
N SER A 1091 -1.70 3.79 10.62
CA SER A 1091 -2.36 4.16 9.36
C SER A 1091 -1.71 5.37 8.71
N PHE A 1092 -1.89 5.48 7.39
CA PHE A 1092 -1.38 6.60 6.60
C PHE A 1092 -1.87 7.96 7.13
N LYS A 1093 -0.96 8.94 7.15
CA LYS A 1093 -1.14 10.29 7.72
C LYS A 1093 -1.51 10.31 9.22
N CYS A 1094 -1.10 9.31 10.00
CA CYS A 1094 -1.27 9.35 11.46
C CYS A 1094 -0.24 10.26 12.15
N GLY A 1095 -0.59 11.55 12.31
CA GLY A 1095 0.33 12.56 12.87
C GLY A 1095 0.75 12.33 14.33
N HIS A 1096 -0.07 11.66 15.15
CA HIS A 1096 0.24 11.40 16.57
C HIS A 1096 1.07 10.12 16.80
N ASP A 1097 1.13 9.21 15.82
CA ASP A 1097 1.98 8.02 15.89
C ASP A 1097 3.41 8.35 15.44
N ALA A 1098 3.57 9.25 14.47
CA ALA A 1098 4.88 9.60 13.90
C ALA A 1098 5.95 9.96 14.96
N PRO A 1099 5.66 10.76 16.02
CA PRO A 1099 6.66 11.09 17.03
C PRO A 1099 7.10 9.92 17.92
N ILE A 1100 6.29 8.87 18.04
CA ILE A 1100 6.52 7.76 18.98
C ILE A 1100 7.14 6.52 18.33
N TYR A 1101 7.26 6.50 17.00
CA TYR A 1101 7.89 5.38 16.28
C TYR A 1101 9.28 5.05 16.80
N THR A 1102 10.14 6.06 16.92
CA THR A 1102 11.50 5.89 17.43
C THR A 1102 11.51 5.44 18.88
N ILE A 1103 10.57 5.95 19.69
CA ILE A 1103 10.51 5.66 21.12
C ILE A 1103 10.09 4.20 21.35
N ILE A 1104 9.05 3.73 20.67
CA ILE A 1104 8.64 2.32 20.74
C ILE A 1104 9.78 1.43 20.26
N GLN A 1105 10.39 1.77 19.12
CA GLN A 1105 11.51 1.00 18.58
C GLN A 1105 12.66 0.90 19.60
N GLU A 1106 13.08 2.02 20.20
CA GLU A 1106 14.15 2.05 21.21
C GLU A 1106 13.81 1.25 22.47
N ILE A 1107 12.56 1.33 22.95
CA ILE A 1107 12.07 0.53 24.09
C ILE A 1107 12.22 -0.97 23.79
N VAL A 1108 11.82 -1.38 22.58
CA VAL A 1108 11.81 -2.80 22.19
C VAL A 1108 13.21 -3.33 21.91
N GLU A 1109 14.02 -2.61 21.13
CA GLU A 1109 15.36 -3.04 20.73
C GLU A 1109 16.32 -3.17 21.92
N ARG A 1110 16.23 -2.29 22.93
CA ARG A 1110 17.07 -2.37 24.14
C ARG A 1110 16.87 -3.66 24.93
N SER A 1111 15.68 -4.25 24.88
CA SER A 1111 15.38 -5.53 25.54
C SER A 1111 15.87 -6.76 24.76
N GLY A 1112 16.24 -6.59 23.48
CA GLY A 1112 16.53 -7.70 22.57
C GLY A 1112 15.29 -8.46 22.08
N THR A 1113 14.09 -8.00 22.45
CA THR A 1113 12.79 -8.49 21.95
C THR A 1113 12.65 -8.12 20.46
N PRO A 1114 12.16 -9.02 19.60
CA PRO A 1114 11.84 -8.68 18.22
C PRO A 1114 10.78 -7.57 18.13
N TYR A 1115 11.07 -6.56 17.30
CA TYR A 1115 10.15 -5.47 16.96
C TYR A 1115 9.83 -5.54 15.47
N PHE A 1116 8.54 -5.48 15.13
CA PHE A 1116 8.08 -5.39 13.75
C PHE A 1116 7.00 -4.31 13.63
N SER A 1117 6.85 -3.73 12.43
CA SER A 1117 5.82 -2.71 12.22
C SER A 1117 5.21 -2.70 10.82
N PHE A 1118 3.90 -2.44 10.75
CA PHE A 1118 3.16 -2.08 9.54
C PHE A 1118 2.70 -0.63 9.67
N LYS A 1119 3.50 0.28 9.11
CA LYS A 1119 3.22 1.72 9.06
C LYS A 1119 2.59 2.06 7.72
N ASP A 1120 1.87 3.18 7.69
CA ASP A 1120 1.22 3.74 6.50
C ASP A 1120 0.16 2.84 5.85
N ILE A 1121 -0.61 2.12 6.68
CA ILE A 1121 -1.79 1.39 6.20
C ILE A 1121 -2.85 2.38 5.67
N ASP A 1122 -3.21 2.29 4.40
CA ASP A 1122 -4.16 3.18 3.71
C ASP A 1122 -5.34 2.42 3.10
N GLU A 1123 -6.17 3.09 2.30
CA GLU A 1123 -7.31 2.45 1.63
C GLU A 1123 -6.94 1.38 0.58
N ASN A 1124 -5.68 1.32 0.16
CA ASN A 1124 -5.22 0.31 -0.77
C ASN A 1124 -4.76 -0.90 0.06
N LYS A 1125 -5.35 -2.07 -0.20
CA LYS A 1125 -4.97 -3.30 0.49
C LYS A 1125 -4.02 -4.13 -0.38
N PRO A 1126 -2.68 -3.92 -0.33
CA PRO A 1126 -1.73 -4.73 -1.09
C PRO A 1126 -1.55 -6.11 -0.44
N SER A 1127 -2.58 -6.95 -0.54
CA SER A 1127 -2.68 -8.23 0.18
C SER A 1127 -1.45 -9.13 -0.06
N GLY A 1128 -0.91 -9.14 -1.29
CA GLY A 1128 0.31 -9.88 -1.63
C GLY A 1128 1.54 -9.40 -0.86
N ALA A 1129 1.78 -8.07 -0.81
CA ALA A 1129 2.90 -7.51 -0.07
C ALA A 1129 2.74 -7.76 1.44
N ILE A 1130 1.54 -7.59 1.99
CA ILE A 1130 1.26 -7.86 3.40
C ILE A 1130 1.58 -9.32 3.75
N LYS A 1131 1.12 -10.28 2.95
CA LYS A 1131 1.38 -11.70 3.15
C LYS A 1131 2.89 -12.01 3.16
N ILE A 1132 3.65 -11.46 2.20
CA ILE A 1132 5.11 -11.58 2.15
C ILE A 1132 5.75 -11.06 3.45
N ARG A 1133 5.29 -9.91 3.98
CA ARG A 1133 5.82 -9.38 5.23
C ARG A 1133 5.51 -10.28 6.43
N VAL A 1134 4.29 -10.78 6.53
CA VAL A 1134 3.88 -11.70 7.60
C VAL A 1134 4.68 -13.01 7.55
N GLU A 1135 4.92 -13.57 6.36
CA GLU A 1135 5.75 -14.76 6.17
C GLU A 1135 7.21 -14.53 6.60
N THR A 1136 7.80 -13.39 6.21
CA THR A 1136 9.15 -13.00 6.64
C THR A 1136 9.24 -12.88 8.16
N ILE A 1137 8.28 -12.20 8.79
CA ILE A 1137 8.23 -12.05 10.25
C ILE A 1137 8.08 -13.42 10.91
N SER A 1138 7.19 -14.29 10.41
CA SER A 1138 7.03 -15.64 10.94
C SER A 1138 8.32 -16.47 10.85
N TYR A 1139 9.08 -16.37 9.76
CA TYR A 1139 10.38 -17.03 9.64
C TYR A 1139 11.33 -16.61 10.76
N PHE A 1140 11.44 -15.30 11.04
CA PHE A 1140 12.28 -14.80 12.14
C PHE A 1140 11.74 -15.17 13.52
N LEU A 1141 10.42 -15.13 13.73
CA LEU A 1141 9.80 -15.55 14.98
C LEU A 1141 10.01 -17.04 15.27
N LYS A 1142 9.98 -17.91 14.24
CA LYS A 1142 10.33 -19.34 14.39
C LYS A 1142 11.77 -19.50 14.90
N ARG A 1143 12.73 -18.78 14.30
CA ARG A 1143 14.13 -18.80 14.74
C ARG A 1143 14.29 -18.25 16.15
N TYR A 1144 13.62 -17.14 16.48
CA TYR A 1144 13.65 -16.56 17.82
C TYR A 1144 13.08 -17.53 18.86
N ARG A 1145 12.01 -18.27 18.53
CA ARG A 1145 11.46 -19.31 19.39
C ARG A 1145 12.45 -20.44 19.63
N GLU A 1146 13.11 -20.93 18.58
CA GLU A 1146 14.13 -21.97 18.68
C GLU A 1146 15.26 -21.53 19.62
N ASP A 1147 15.78 -20.31 19.43
CA ASP A 1147 16.83 -19.73 20.28
C ASP A 1147 16.36 -19.56 21.73
N MET A 1148 15.13 -19.07 21.94
CA MET A 1148 14.51 -18.89 23.26
C MET A 1148 14.39 -20.24 23.99
N VAL A 1149 13.88 -21.28 23.32
CA VAL A 1149 13.74 -22.63 23.90
C VAL A 1149 15.10 -23.22 24.23
N GLN A 1150 16.11 -23.06 23.37
CA GLN A 1150 17.47 -23.52 23.64
C GLN A 1150 18.10 -22.77 24.81
N LYS A 1151 17.91 -21.44 24.91
CA LYS A 1151 18.39 -20.62 26.02
C LYS A 1151 17.73 -21.05 27.34
N ARG A 1152 16.41 -21.27 27.35
CA ARG A 1152 15.68 -21.76 28.53
C ARG A 1152 16.19 -23.12 29.01
N LYS A 1153 16.41 -24.06 28.08
CA LYS A 1153 17.02 -25.37 28.40
C LYS A 1153 18.41 -25.23 29.01
N LYS A 1154 19.25 -24.33 28.49
CA LYS A 1154 20.57 -24.05 29.04
C LYS A 1154 20.51 -23.45 30.45
N VAL A 1155 19.63 -22.47 30.67
CA VAL A 1155 19.44 -21.84 32.00
C VAL A 1155 18.97 -22.88 33.02
N GLN A 1156 17.96 -23.69 32.67
CA GLN A 1156 17.49 -24.76 33.53
C GLN A 1156 18.59 -25.76 33.89
N GLN A 1157 19.43 -26.16 32.92
CA GLN A 1157 20.59 -27.01 33.18
C GLN A 1157 21.63 -26.35 34.11
N ILE A 1158 21.79 -25.02 34.04
CA ILE A 1158 22.70 -24.28 34.92
C ILE A 1158 22.12 -24.22 36.34
N GLU A 1159 20.83 -23.93 36.49
CA GLU A 1159 20.14 -23.90 37.79
C GLU A 1159 20.14 -25.27 38.48
N GLU A 1160 19.88 -26.35 37.73
CA GLU A 1160 19.98 -27.72 38.25
C GLU A 1160 21.40 -28.05 38.74
N LYS A 1161 22.43 -27.60 38.00
CA LYS A 1161 23.83 -27.74 38.41
C LYS A 1161 24.17 -26.90 39.64
N LEU A 1162 23.66 -25.66 39.72
CA LEU A 1162 23.85 -24.78 40.89
C LEU A 1162 23.21 -25.39 42.13
N LYS A 1163 21.96 -25.85 42.03
CA LYS A 1163 21.26 -26.52 43.13
C LYS A 1163 21.98 -27.79 43.58
N ALA A 1164 22.43 -28.62 42.66
CA ALA A 1164 23.24 -29.80 42.98
C ALA A 1164 24.57 -29.44 43.66
N MET A 1165 25.19 -28.32 43.26
CA MET A 1165 26.42 -27.81 43.87
C MET A 1165 26.17 -27.24 45.27
N GLU A 1166 25.09 -26.49 45.48
CA GLU A 1166 24.65 -26.01 46.80
C GLU A 1166 24.33 -27.18 47.75
N GLU A 1167 23.59 -28.19 47.29
CA GLU A 1167 23.29 -29.39 48.08
C GLU A 1167 24.57 -30.15 48.45
N LYS A 1168 25.54 -30.24 47.53
CA LYS A 1168 26.85 -30.83 47.79
C LYS A 1168 27.68 -30.01 48.78
N MET A 1169 27.69 -28.68 48.64
CA MET A 1169 28.38 -27.78 49.58
C MET A 1169 27.76 -27.85 50.98
N ARG A 1170 26.43 -27.89 51.07
CA ARG A 1170 25.69 -28.04 52.33
C ARG A 1170 25.95 -29.40 52.98
N SER A 1171 26.00 -30.47 52.19
CA SER A 1171 26.36 -31.82 52.67
C SER A 1171 27.81 -31.90 53.16
N ASN A 1172 28.75 -31.29 52.44
CA ASN A 1172 30.15 -31.20 52.85
C ASN A 1172 30.33 -30.37 54.13
N TYR A 1173 29.57 -29.27 54.27
CA TYR A 1173 29.57 -28.45 55.48
C TYR A 1173 29.07 -29.24 56.70
N LEU A 1174 27.96 -29.98 56.55
CA LEU A 1174 27.42 -30.85 57.60
C LEU A 1174 28.37 -32.01 57.96
N GLN A 1175 29.10 -32.57 56.99
CA GLN A 1175 30.14 -33.59 57.24
C GLN A 1175 31.36 -32.99 57.95
N LYS A 1176 31.70 -31.73 57.67
CA LYS A 1176 32.79 -31.01 58.34
C LYS A 1176 32.41 -30.67 59.77
N GLU A 1177 31.21 -30.16 60.03
CA GLU A 1177 30.68 -29.99 61.40
C GLU A 1177 30.70 -31.30 62.20
N LYS A 1178 30.27 -32.42 61.59
CA LYS A 1178 30.36 -33.73 62.24
C LYS A 1178 31.81 -34.15 62.53
N ARG A 1179 32.78 -33.82 61.67
CA ARG A 1179 34.20 -34.09 61.95
C ARG A 1179 34.75 -33.21 63.06
N ASP A 1180 34.39 -31.94 63.08
CA ASP A 1180 34.86 -30.95 64.07
C ASP A 1180 34.27 -31.24 65.47
N ILE A 1181 33.07 -31.83 65.56
CA ILE A 1181 32.48 -32.31 66.83
C ILE A 1181 33.24 -33.52 67.42
N PHE A 1182 33.92 -34.33 66.61
CA PHE A 1182 34.66 -35.52 67.06
C PHE A 1182 36.17 -35.28 67.26
N SER A 1183 36.70 -34.07 66.99
CA SER A 1183 38.15 -33.81 66.99
C SER A 1183 38.71 -33.01 68.17
N TYR A 1184 37.99 -32.89 69.29
CA TYR A 1184 38.53 -32.27 70.51
C TYR A 1184 38.99 -33.32 71.55
N PRO A 1185 40.30 -33.59 71.70
CA PRO A 1185 40.83 -34.14 72.94
C PRO A 1185 40.98 -33.01 73.97
N GLU A 1186 40.25 -33.11 75.09
CA GLU A 1186 40.44 -32.25 76.26
C GLU A 1186 41.88 -32.35 76.78
N LYS A 1187 42.67 -31.30 76.58
CA LYS A 1187 43.71 -30.90 77.54
C LYS A 1187 43.78 -29.38 77.62
N ILE A 1188 43.07 -28.86 78.62
CA ILE A 1188 43.19 -27.49 79.09
C ILE A 1188 44.48 -27.40 79.90
N THR A 1189 45.40 -26.55 79.46
CA THR A 1189 46.45 -26.00 80.32
C THR A 1189 46.53 -24.49 80.06
N VAL A 1190 46.19 -23.71 81.08
CA VAL A 1190 46.17 -22.25 81.06
C VAL A 1190 47.54 -21.71 81.44
N THR A 1191 48.11 -20.80 80.65
CA THR A 1191 49.13 -19.85 81.13
C THR A 1191 48.96 -18.46 80.50
N ASN A 1192 48.98 -17.47 81.39
CA ASN A 1192 48.92 -16.02 81.19
C ASN A 1192 50.01 -15.45 80.27
N GLY A 1193 49.72 -14.31 79.65
CA GLY A 1193 50.77 -13.32 79.35
C GLY A 1193 50.58 -12.53 78.06
N SER A 1194 49.98 -11.34 78.20
CA SER A 1194 50.24 -10.09 77.46
C SER A 1194 51.27 -10.12 76.30
N LYS A 1195 50.83 -9.74 75.08
CA LYS A 1195 51.24 -8.51 74.35
C LYS A 1195 50.70 -8.50 72.92
N GLN A 1196 49.85 -7.51 72.65
CA GLN A 1196 50.01 -6.45 71.64
C GLN A 1196 50.67 -6.85 70.30
N ILE A 1197 49.97 -6.66 69.17
CA ILE A 1197 50.26 -5.60 68.17
C ILE A 1197 49.37 -5.74 66.91
N THR A 1198 48.70 -4.62 66.63
CA THR A 1198 48.15 -4.03 65.39
C THR A 1198 47.21 -4.79 64.44
N ILE A 1199 46.03 -4.17 64.37
CA ILE A 1199 45.00 -4.12 63.33
C ILE A 1199 45.52 -3.29 62.14
N ASP A 1200 45.10 -3.63 60.92
CA ASP A 1200 44.42 -2.69 60.00
C ASP A 1200 43.78 -3.51 58.85
N ASP A 1201 42.45 -3.47 58.81
CA ASP A 1201 41.56 -3.88 57.71
C ASP A 1201 41.23 -2.64 56.86
#